data_AF-A0A3M7E0W1-F1
#
_entry.id   AF-A0A3M7E0W1-F1
#
_cell.length_a   1.000
_cell.length_b   1.000
_cell.length_c   1.000
_cell.angle_alpha   90.00
_cell.angle_beta   90.00
_cell.angle_gamma   90.00
#
_symmetry.space_group_name_H-M   'P 1'
#
loop_
_entity.id
_entity.type
_entity.pdbx_description
1 polymer ?
#
loop_
_entity_poly.entity_id
_entity_poly.type
_entity_poly.pdbx_seq_one_letter_code
_entity_poly.pdbx_strand_id
1 'polypeptide(L)'
;MAGQSELRSVFHLLHSCASISTPYCVAYLRALNPANETNEAVKWNGQWAYDVSGRVRKASHTQRSQPSTATDANMDGQEAQYADNAMRAIREKKQLPEIDFTLHTMEDRSTVSTQERVCKGMSPTIQAQDDARGDEPLPDVQAPAFNTPTQDQITSPLDRSKPNLQFLKQHLYREGRLTEEQALWIINGGEEVLRSEPNMLEMDAPITVCGDIHGQYFDLMKLFEVGGDPAETRYLFLGDYVDRGYFSIECVLYLWALKMWYPNTLWLLRGNHECRHLTDYFTFKLECKHKYSEAVYEACMKSFCALPLAAVMNKQFLCIHGGLSPELHTLDDLKSLDRFREPPTHGLMCDILWADPLEDFGQEKTQDYFLHNHVRGCSYFFSYPAACAFLEKNNLLSIIRAHEAQDAGYRMYRKTRTTGFPSVMTIFSAPNYLDVYNNKAAVLKYENNVMNIRQFNCTPHPYWLPNFMDVFTWSLPFVGEKITDMLIAILNTCSKEELEEETPSSSGPSSPPLPGGTTSGGKGTEGMDPDSVEFKRRAIKNKILAIGRLSRVFQVLREESERVTELKTASGGRLPAGTLMLGAEGIKQAINSFEDARKVDLQNERLPPSQEEVRRTSDAARDEAIRRATREAEGDENLQRVARRISVSSGSRGKR
;
A
#
# COMPACT_ATOMS: atom_id res chain seq x y z
N MET A 1 -1.30 6.66 -47.08
CA MET A 1 -1.42 5.18 -46.93
C MET A 1 -0.45 4.53 -45.91
N ALA A 2 0.58 5.23 -45.37
CA ALA A 2 1.40 4.69 -44.28
C ALA A 2 0.65 4.66 -42.92
N GLY A 3 -0.17 5.68 -42.62
CA GLY A 3 -0.90 5.80 -41.35
C GLY A 3 -2.03 4.79 -41.09
N GLN A 4 -2.68 4.24 -42.13
CA GLN A 4 -3.71 3.20 -41.93
C GLN A 4 -3.13 1.84 -41.49
N SER A 5 -1.85 1.58 -41.77
CA SER A 5 -1.17 0.34 -41.37
C SER A 5 -0.67 0.39 -39.92
N GLU A 6 -0.26 1.57 -39.46
CA GLU A 6 0.10 1.84 -38.07
C GLU A 6 -1.13 1.88 -37.17
N LEU A 7 -2.23 2.51 -37.58
CA LEU A 7 -3.50 2.51 -36.84
C LEU A 7 -4.11 1.11 -36.68
N ARG A 8 -3.97 0.23 -37.68
CA ARG A 8 -4.40 -1.19 -37.57
C ARG A 8 -3.49 -2.00 -36.65
N SER A 9 -2.19 -1.69 -36.61
CA SER A 9 -1.23 -2.35 -35.71
C SER A 9 -1.44 -1.90 -34.26
N VAL A 10 -1.76 -0.62 -34.04
CA VAL A 10 -2.16 -0.06 -32.74
C VAL A 10 -3.51 -0.61 -32.30
N PHE A 11 -4.50 -0.78 -33.19
CA PHE A 11 -5.76 -1.46 -32.86
C PHE A 11 -5.57 -2.93 -32.52
N HIS A 12 -4.64 -3.64 -33.18
CA HIS A 12 -4.29 -5.02 -32.84
C HIS A 12 -3.56 -5.11 -31.49
N LEU A 13 -2.70 -4.13 -31.16
CA LEU A 13 -2.01 -4.02 -29.88
C LEU A 13 -3.01 -3.72 -28.74
N LEU A 14 -3.95 -2.79 -28.97
CA LEU A 14 -5.05 -2.47 -28.04
C LEU A 14 -6.03 -3.63 -27.87
N HIS A 15 -6.35 -4.35 -28.94
CA HIS A 15 -7.19 -5.55 -28.87
C HIS A 15 -6.47 -6.70 -28.15
N SER A 16 -5.15 -6.79 -28.25
CA SER A 16 -4.32 -7.78 -27.56
C SER A 16 -4.18 -7.46 -26.06
N CYS A 17 -3.95 -6.19 -25.70
CA CYS A 17 -3.97 -5.71 -24.31
C CYS A 17 -5.36 -5.81 -23.68
N ALA A 18 -6.43 -5.57 -24.46
CA ALA A 18 -7.81 -5.79 -24.03
C ALA A 18 -8.13 -7.28 -23.84
N SER A 19 -7.59 -8.19 -24.67
CA SER A 19 -7.78 -9.65 -24.53
C SER A 19 -7.00 -10.27 -23.37
N ILE A 20 -5.90 -9.66 -22.92
CA ILE A 20 -5.17 -10.06 -21.70
C ILE A 20 -5.94 -9.64 -20.43
N SER A 21 -6.70 -8.54 -20.50
CA SER A 21 -7.49 -8.02 -19.38
C SER A 21 -8.94 -8.52 -19.32
N THR A 22 -9.52 -9.00 -20.42
CA THR A 22 -10.96 -9.35 -20.46
C THR A 22 -11.38 -10.62 -19.68
N PRO A 23 -10.60 -11.70 -19.57
CA PRO A 23 -11.04 -12.87 -18.79
C PRO A 23 -11.18 -12.53 -17.29
N TYR A 24 -10.32 -11.67 -16.76
CA TYR A 24 -10.28 -11.31 -15.33
C TYR A 24 -11.15 -10.10 -14.99
N CYS A 25 -11.30 -9.11 -15.89
CA CYS A 25 -12.28 -8.02 -15.71
C CYS A 25 -13.73 -8.52 -15.75
N VAL A 26 -14.05 -9.54 -16.56
CA VAL A 26 -15.40 -10.16 -16.58
C VAL A 26 -15.66 -10.96 -15.30
N ALA A 27 -14.63 -11.58 -14.70
CA ALA A 27 -14.75 -12.26 -13.40
C ALA A 27 -14.96 -11.25 -12.24
N TYR A 28 -14.27 -10.11 -12.27
CA TYR A 28 -14.42 -9.03 -11.29
C TYR A 28 -15.79 -8.33 -11.40
N LEU A 29 -16.29 -8.11 -12.62
CA LEU A 29 -17.64 -7.57 -12.84
C LEU A 29 -18.77 -8.54 -12.46
N ARG A 30 -18.53 -9.86 -12.49
CA ARG A 30 -19.46 -10.87 -11.95
C ARG A 30 -19.45 -10.96 -10.42
N ALA A 31 -18.33 -10.67 -9.77
CA ALA A 31 -18.22 -10.66 -8.31
C ALA A 31 -18.86 -9.41 -7.65
N LEU A 32 -18.95 -8.30 -8.39
CA LEU A 32 -19.49 -7.03 -7.89
C LEU A 32 -21.02 -6.88 -7.96
N ASN A 33 -21.76 -7.86 -8.51
CA ASN A 33 -23.24 -7.79 -8.56
C ASN A 33 -23.91 -9.17 -8.41
N PRO A 34 -24.17 -9.63 -7.17
CA PRO A 34 -24.74 -10.97 -6.90
C PRO A 34 -26.24 -11.11 -7.21
N ALA A 35 -26.92 -10.04 -7.61
CA ALA A 35 -28.38 -10.01 -7.72
C ALA A 35 -28.84 -9.84 -9.17
N ASN A 36 -28.68 -10.89 -9.99
CA ASN A 36 -29.52 -11.13 -11.17
C ASN A 36 -29.21 -12.52 -11.75
N GLU A 37 -29.79 -13.55 -11.13
CA GLU A 37 -29.93 -14.87 -11.73
C GLU A 37 -31.16 -14.88 -12.66
N THR A 38 -31.00 -14.43 -13.91
CA THR A 38 -31.90 -14.84 -15.00
C THR A 38 -31.12 -14.97 -16.31
N ASN A 39 -31.18 -16.18 -16.87
CA ASN A 39 -30.65 -16.57 -18.18
C ASN A 39 -31.37 -15.79 -19.30
N GLU A 40 -30.76 -14.76 -19.87
CA GLU A 40 -31.08 -14.33 -21.24
C GLU A 40 -29.81 -13.99 -22.04
N ALA A 41 -29.68 -14.69 -23.16
CA ALA A 41 -28.61 -14.53 -24.13
C ALA A 41 -28.82 -13.26 -24.96
N VAL A 42 -27.89 -12.30 -24.89
CA VAL A 42 -27.83 -11.18 -25.84
C VAL A 42 -27.04 -11.63 -27.07
N LYS A 43 -27.76 -11.88 -28.16
CA LYS A 43 -27.22 -12.07 -29.51
C LYS A 43 -26.58 -10.77 -30.01
N TRP A 44 -25.31 -10.84 -30.43
CA TRP A 44 -24.74 -9.90 -31.40
C TRP A 44 -24.53 -10.65 -32.72
N ASN A 45 -25.19 -10.16 -33.78
CA ASN A 45 -25.20 -10.81 -35.09
C ASN A 45 -23.83 -10.75 -35.78
N GLY A 46 -23.27 -11.93 -36.10
CA GLY A 46 -22.36 -12.11 -37.25
C GLY A 46 -21.01 -12.76 -36.95
N GLN A 47 -21.00 -14.11 -36.94
CA GLN A 47 -19.90 -15.12 -36.92
C GLN A 47 -18.52 -14.70 -37.49
N TRP A 48 -17.39 -15.18 -36.94
CA TRP A 48 -16.81 -16.52 -37.20
C TRP A 48 -16.15 -17.20 -35.98
N ALA A 49 -16.39 -18.50 -35.85
CA ALA A 49 -15.66 -19.46 -35.02
C ALA A 49 -14.54 -20.13 -35.85
N TYR A 50 -13.37 -20.35 -35.26
CA TYR A 50 -12.31 -21.18 -35.85
C TYR A 50 -12.50 -22.64 -35.42
N ASP A 51 -12.51 -23.55 -36.40
CA ASP A 51 -12.36 -24.99 -36.20
C ASP A 51 -11.02 -25.45 -36.80
N VAL A 52 -10.38 -26.38 -36.08
CA VAL A 52 -9.05 -26.91 -36.25
C VAL A 52 -9.13 -28.14 -37.16
N SER A 53 -8.86 -27.99 -38.45
CA SER A 53 -8.36 -29.10 -39.27
C SER A 53 -7.77 -28.63 -40.60
N GLY A 54 -6.47 -28.89 -40.77
CA GLY A 54 -5.79 -28.65 -42.03
C GLY A 54 -6.26 -29.61 -43.13
N ARG A 55 -6.66 -29.06 -44.28
CA ARG A 55 -6.42 -29.64 -45.62
C ARG A 55 -6.81 -28.66 -46.72
N VAL A 56 -5.83 -28.34 -47.56
CA VAL A 56 -5.99 -27.58 -48.80
C VAL A 56 -6.64 -28.46 -49.87
N ARG A 57 -7.70 -27.99 -50.52
CA ARG A 57 -8.11 -28.44 -51.86
C ARG A 57 -8.52 -27.24 -52.73
N LYS A 58 -7.81 -27.08 -53.84
CA LYS A 58 -8.15 -26.20 -54.97
C LYS A 58 -9.41 -26.72 -55.66
N ALA A 59 -10.33 -25.81 -55.97
CA ALA A 59 -11.36 -26.01 -56.99
C ALA A 59 -11.31 -24.84 -57.98
N SER A 60 -10.86 -25.16 -59.18
CA SER A 60 -10.88 -24.36 -60.40
C SER A 60 -12.30 -24.30 -60.96
N HIS A 61 -12.79 -23.13 -61.39
CA HIS A 61 -13.64 -23.00 -62.58
C HIS A 61 -13.66 -21.58 -63.16
N THR A 62 -13.13 -21.49 -64.39
CA THR A 62 -13.66 -20.81 -65.58
C THR A 62 -14.22 -19.38 -65.46
N GLN A 63 -13.47 -18.43 -66.01
CA GLN A 63 -14.02 -17.23 -66.66
C GLN A 63 -14.14 -17.45 -68.18
N ARG A 64 -15.20 -16.92 -68.79
CA ARG A 64 -15.25 -16.65 -70.22
C ARG A 64 -16.07 -15.39 -70.50
N SER A 65 -15.39 -14.32 -70.90
CA SER A 65 -15.85 -13.37 -71.93
C SER A 65 -14.71 -12.40 -72.28
N GLN A 66 -14.47 -12.27 -73.59
CA GLN A 66 -13.39 -11.55 -74.27
C GLN A 66 -13.78 -10.08 -74.61
N PRO A 67 -12.86 -9.26 -75.19
CA PRO A 67 -12.71 -7.83 -74.88
C PRO A 67 -13.28 -6.88 -75.94
N SER A 68 -13.34 -5.58 -75.61
CA SER A 68 -13.50 -4.50 -76.58
C SER A 68 -12.59 -3.30 -76.26
N THR A 69 -11.52 -3.21 -77.06
CA THR A 69 -10.92 -2.03 -77.70
C THR A 69 -10.82 -0.68 -76.97
N ALA A 70 -9.56 -0.34 -76.66
CA ALA A 70 -8.82 0.91 -76.96
C ALA A 70 -9.59 2.23 -77.10
N THR A 71 -9.28 3.19 -76.22
CA THR A 71 -8.56 4.47 -76.49
C THR A 71 -8.56 5.29 -75.20
N ASP A 72 -7.38 5.66 -74.68
CA ASP A 72 -7.05 6.94 -74.02
C ASP A 72 -5.75 6.84 -73.22
N ALA A 73 -4.65 6.67 -73.97
CA ALA A 73 -3.30 6.77 -73.44
C ALA A 73 -2.90 8.25 -73.33
N ASN A 74 -3.06 8.88 -72.15
CA ASN A 74 -2.14 9.92 -71.66
C ASN A 74 -2.42 10.48 -70.24
N MET A 75 -3.21 9.83 -69.39
CA MET A 75 -3.34 10.20 -67.96
C MET A 75 -2.93 9.11 -66.96
N ASP A 76 -2.49 7.93 -67.44
CA ASP A 76 -2.22 6.75 -66.61
C ASP A 76 -0.82 6.71 -65.93
N GLY A 77 0.11 7.58 -66.31
CA GLY A 77 1.52 7.47 -65.89
C GLY A 77 1.76 7.70 -64.39
N GLN A 78 1.03 8.62 -63.76
CA GLN A 78 1.20 8.95 -62.34
C GLN A 78 0.41 8.04 -61.40
N GLU A 79 -0.81 7.64 -61.78
CA GLU A 79 -1.62 6.68 -61.02
C GLU A 79 -1.02 5.27 -61.08
N ALA A 80 -0.50 4.83 -62.23
CA ALA A 80 0.18 3.55 -62.36
C ALA A 80 1.46 3.47 -61.51
N GLN A 81 2.20 4.58 -61.39
CA GLN A 81 3.41 4.64 -60.57
C GLN A 81 3.11 4.68 -59.07
N TYR A 82 2.01 5.33 -58.67
CA TYR A 82 1.49 5.26 -57.30
C TYR A 82 0.95 3.87 -56.95
N ALA A 83 0.22 3.25 -57.87
CA ALA A 83 -0.30 1.90 -57.71
C ALA A 83 0.83 0.85 -57.66
N ASP A 84 1.87 1.01 -58.47
CA ASP A 84 3.05 0.13 -58.47
C ASP A 84 3.89 0.31 -57.20
N ASN A 85 4.08 1.54 -56.71
CA ASN A 85 4.72 1.80 -55.42
C ASN A 85 3.90 1.26 -54.24
N ALA A 86 2.57 1.38 -54.28
CA ALA A 86 1.67 0.80 -53.27
C ALA A 86 1.68 -0.73 -53.33
N MET A 87 1.68 -1.33 -54.52
CA MET A 87 1.80 -2.77 -54.71
C MET A 87 3.18 -3.29 -54.29
N ARG A 88 4.26 -2.52 -54.51
CA ARG A 88 5.60 -2.86 -54.04
C ARG A 88 5.68 -2.77 -52.51
N ALA A 89 5.08 -1.76 -51.88
CA ALA A 89 4.97 -1.66 -50.43
C ALA A 89 4.11 -2.78 -49.78
N ILE A 90 3.11 -3.29 -50.52
CA ILE A 90 2.30 -4.45 -50.09
C ILE A 90 3.04 -5.78 -50.30
N ARG A 91 3.84 -5.91 -51.37
CA ARG A 91 4.66 -7.10 -51.67
C ARG A 91 5.93 -7.20 -50.82
N GLU A 92 6.54 -6.07 -50.48
CA GLU A 92 7.73 -5.94 -49.63
C GLU A 92 7.36 -5.61 -48.17
N LYS A 93 6.15 -5.99 -47.74
CA LYS A 93 5.72 -5.78 -46.36
C LYS A 93 6.66 -6.59 -45.45
N LYS A 94 7.60 -5.91 -44.77
CA LYS A 94 8.41 -6.52 -43.71
C LYS A 94 7.45 -7.28 -42.79
N GLN A 95 7.70 -8.57 -42.59
CA GLN A 95 6.95 -9.32 -41.59
C GLN A 95 7.03 -8.55 -40.29
N LEU A 96 5.86 -8.28 -39.71
CA LEU A 96 5.80 -7.71 -38.36
C LEU A 96 6.62 -8.65 -37.46
N PRO A 97 7.53 -8.11 -36.64
CA PRO A 97 8.25 -8.95 -35.70
C PRO A 97 7.22 -9.70 -34.86
N GLU A 98 7.33 -11.02 -34.82
CA GLU A 98 6.54 -11.86 -33.94
C GLU A 98 7.10 -11.65 -32.53
N ILE A 99 6.49 -10.73 -31.79
CA ILE A 99 6.88 -10.44 -30.41
C ILE A 99 6.23 -11.47 -29.52
N ASP A 100 7.05 -12.33 -28.94
CA ASP A 100 6.60 -13.25 -27.89
C ASP A 100 6.45 -12.47 -26.58
N PHE A 101 5.21 -12.09 -26.24
CA PHE A 101 4.90 -11.39 -24.99
C PHE A 101 5.10 -12.26 -23.73
N THR A 102 5.39 -13.55 -23.90
CA THR A 102 5.73 -14.43 -22.78
C THR A 102 7.21 -14.34 -22.38
N LEU A 103 8.04 -13.65 -23.18
CA LEU A 103 9.47 -13.46 -22.92
C LEU A 103 9.80 -11.97 -22.84
N HIS A 104 10.40 -11.56 -21.74
CA HIS A 104 10.90 -10.21 -21.54
C HIS A 104 12.43 -10.21 -21.54
N THR A 105 13.03 -9.34 -22.34
CA THR A 105 14.50 -9.17 -22.37
C THR A 105 14.88 -8.03 -21.43
N MET A 106 15.65 -8.35 -20.40
CA MET A 106 16.17 -7.39 -19.42
C MET A 106 17.28 -6.51 -20.03
N GLU A 107 17.68 -5.45 -19.31
CA GLU A 107 18.73 -4.51 -19.75
C GLU A 107 20.10 -5.19 -19.95
N ASP A 108 20.37 -6.27 -19.22
CA ASP A 108 21.56 -7.12 -19.33
C ASP A 108 21.51 -8.10 -20.52
N ARG A 109 20.42 -8.07 -21.31
CA ARG A 109 20.11 -8.97 -22.44
C ARG A 109 19.75 -10.40 -22.04
N SER A 110 19.54 -10.69 -20.76
CA SER A 110 18.93 -11.94 -20.32
C SER A 110 17.44 -11.95 -20.69
N THR A 111 16.91 -13.13 -21.00
CA THR A 111 15.48 -13.32 -21.31
C THR A 111 14.79 -14.04 -20.17
N VAL A 112 13.75 -13.43 -19.61
CA VAL A 112 12.93 -14.02 -18.56
C VAL A 112 11.53 -14.33 -19.08
N SER A 113 10.96 -15.46 -18.66
CA SER A 113 9.57 -15.75 -18.97
C SER A 113 8.65 -15.01 -18.02
N THR A 114 7.60 -14.36 -18.55
CA THR A 114 6.54 -13.74 -17.76
C THR A 114 5.59 -14.76 -17.12
N GLN A 115 5.72 -16.05 -17.49
CA GLN A 115 4.95 -17.16 -16.91
C GLN A 115 5.68 -17.86 -15.77
N GLU A 116 6.97 -17.60 -15.60
CA GLU A 116 7.80 -18.22 -14.58
C GLU A 116 8.20 -17.20 -13.52
N ARG A 117 8.44 -17.67 -12.30
CA ARG A 117 9.01 -16.81 -11.25
C ARG A 117 10.34 -16.26 -11.76
N VAL A 118 10.49 -14.94 -11.79
CA VAL A 118 11.71 -14.29 -12.30
C VAL A 118 12.85 -14.40 -11.29
N CYS A 119 12.56 -14.09 -10.01
CA CYS A 119 13.49 -14.33 -8.90
C CYS A 119 13.35 -15.79 -8.42
N LYS A 120 13.94 -16.74 -9.16
CA LYS A 120 13.97 -18.15 -8.76
C LYS A 120 15.05 -18.37 -7.71
N GLY A 121 14.70 -19.02 -6.60
CA GLY A 121 15.70 -19.65 -5.75
C GLY A 121 16.32 -20.81 -6.52
N MET A 122 17.65 -20.89 -6.55
CA MET A 122 18.36 -22.01 -7.17
C MET A 122 18.05 -23.31 -6.41
N SER A 123 17.65 -24.35 -7.15
CA SER A 123 17.72 -25.71 -6.62
C SER A 123 19.21 -26.09 -6.49
N PRO A 124 19.63 -26.78 -5.41
CA PRO A 124 21.04 -27.13 -5.16
C PRO A 124 21.71 -27.97 -6.26
N THR A 125 20.95 -28.48 -7.24
CA THR A 125 21.45 -29.26 -8.37
C THR A 125 22.08 -28.43 -9.51
N ILE A 126 21.89 -27.11 -9.55
CA ILE A 126 22.42 -26.23 -10.62
C ILE A 126 23.64 -25.41 -10.13
N GLN A 127 24.35 -25.89 -9.11
CA GLN A 127 25.52 -25.19 -8.57
C GLN A 127 26.83 -25.50 -9.35
N ALA A 128 26.82 -26.49 -10.26
CA ALA A 128 28.04 -26.97 -10.90
C ALA A 128 28.29 -26.42 -12.32
N GLN A 129 27.40 -25.59 -12.88
CA GLN A 129 27.48 -25.20 -14.31
C GLN A 129 27.65 -23.70 -14.59
N ASP A 130 27.37 -22.80 -13.63
CA ASP A 130 27.37 -21.34 -13.89
C ASP A 130 28.54 -20.56 -13.26
N ASP A 131 29.49 -21.22 -12.59
CA ASP A 131 30.74 -20.62 -12.07
C ASP A 131 31.68 -20.04 -13.15
N ALA A 132 31.32 -20.14 -14.44
CA ALA A 132 32.14 -19.69 -15.57
C ALA A 132 31.78 -18.30 -16.12
N ARG A 133 30.73 -17.62 -15.65
CA ARG A 133 30.22 -16.38 -16.29
C ARG A 133 30.32 -15.07 -15.51
N GLY A 134 30.69 -15.08 -14.23
CA GLY A 134 31.05 -13.85 -13.50
C GLY A 134 29.94 -12.80 -13.33
N ASP A 135 28.68 -13.16 -13.59
CA ASP A 135 27.52 -12.33 -13.25
C ASP A 135 27.17 -12.53 -11.77
N GLU A 136 27.05 -11.43 -11.00
CA GLU A 136 26.55 -11.46 -9.62
C GLU A 136 25.13 -12.05 -9.62
N PRO A 137 24.87 -13.18 -8.93
CA PRO A 137 23.56 -13.81 -8.96
C PRO A 137 22.50 -12.92 -8.32
N LEU A 138 21.33 -12.82 -8.96
CA LEU A 138 20.13 -12.18 -8.40
C LEU A 138 19.88 -12.71 -6.97
N PRO A 139 19.60 -11.84 -5.99
CA PRO A 139 19.39 -12.27 -4.61
C PRO A 139 18.22 -13.26 -4.52
N ASP A 140 18.46 -14.39 -3.85
CA ASP A 140 17.51 -15.47 -3.63
C ASP A 140 16.32 -15.00 -2.78
N VAL A 141 15.18 -14.69 -3.42
CA VAL A 141 13.97 -14.29 -2.71
C VAL A 141 13.17 -15.53 -2.32
N GLN A 142 13.14 -15.86 -1.04
CA GLN A 142 12.33 -16.97 -0.53
C GLN A 142 10.84 -16.68 -0.74
N ALA A 143 10.06 -17.69 -1.14
CA ALA A 143 8.62 -17.56 -1.26
C ALA A 143 7.93 -17.69 0.11
N PRO A 144 6.81 -16.97 0.33
CA PRO A 144 6.08 -17.07 1.59
C PRO A 144 5.43 -18.46 1.76
N ALA A 145 5.05 -18.80 2.98
CA ALA A 145 4.28 -20.01 3.25
C ALA A 145 2.82 -19.83 2.83
N PHE A 146 2.48 -20.29 1.63
CA PHE A 146 1.16 -20.09 1.01
C PHE A 146 -0.01 -20.83 1.67
N ASN A 147 0.27 -21.90 2.41
CA ASN A 147 -0.77 -22.71 3.04
C ASN A 147 -0.86 -22.41 4.53
N THR A 148 -2.08 -22.30 5.04
CA THR A 148 -2.32 -22.24 6.49
C THR A 148 -1.96 -23.58 7.15
N PRO A 149 -1.56 -23.58 8.43
CA PRO A 149 -1.15 -24.80 9.10
C PRO A 149 -2.34 -25.67 9.47
N THR A 150 -2.12 -26.98 9.42
CA THR A 150 -3.06 -27.96 9.98
C THR A 150 -3.12 -27.85 11.51
N GLN A 151 -4.19 -28.38 12.11
CA GLN A 151 -4.33 -28.38 13.57
C GLN A 151 -3.18 -29.12 14.28
N ASP A 152 -2.64 -30.18 13.66
CA ASP A 152 -1.52 -30.93 14.22
C ASP A 152 -0.19 -30.19 14.17
N GLN A 153 0.00 -29.30 13.19
CA GLN A 153 1.20 -28.48 13.09
C GLN A 153 1.20 -27.33 14.10
N ILE A 154 0.04 -26.67 14.27
CA ILE A 154 -0.08 -25.50 15.14
C ILE A 154 -0.15 -25.85 16.63
N THR A 155 -0.59 -27.05 16.99
CA THR A 155 -0.63 -27.50 18.40
C THR A 155 0.66 -28.21 18.78
N SER A 156 1.15 -27.97 19.99
CA SER A 156 2.42 -28.56 20.42
C SER A 156 2.31 -30.08 20.61
N PRO A 157 3.32 -30.86 20.18
CA PRO A 157 3.35 -32.30 20.43
C PRO A 157 3.56 -32.62 21.91
N LEU A 158 4.09 -31.69 22.71
CA LEU A 158 4.33 -31.86 24.15
C LEU A 158 3.08 -31.51 24.98
N ASP A 159 2.37 -30.47 24.59
CA ASP A 159 1.16 -30.00 25.26
C ASP A 159 0.13 -29.53 24.23
N ARG A 160 -0.88 -30.35 23.97
CA ARG A 160 -1.90 -30.09 22.96
C ARG A 160 -2.81 -28.90 23.31
N SER A 161 -2.77 -28.42 24.55
CA SER A 161 -3.48 -27.21 24.96
C SER A 161 -2.74 -25.92 24.58
N LYS A 162 -1.51 -26.02 24.07
CA LYS A 162 -0.65 -24.87 23.74
C LYS A 162 -0.15 -24.86 22.30
N PRO A 163 0.21 -23.68 21.75
CA PRO A 163 0.73 -23.58 20.39
C PRO A 163 2.10 -24.24 20.25
N ASN A 164 2.43 -24.78 19.08
CA ASN A 164 3.79 -25.20 18.75
C ASN A 164 4.65 -23.97 18.44
N LEU A 165 5.40 -23.47 19.43
CA LEU A 165 6.18 -22.24 19.30
C LEU A 165 7.21 -22.28 18.18
N GLN A 166 7.91 -23.41 18.00
CA GLN A 166 8.94 -23.54 16.97
C GLN A 166 8.33 -23.49 15.57
N PHE A 167 7.21 -24.21 15.38
CA PHE A 167 6.48 -24.17 14.11
C PHE A 167 5.92 -22.77 13.84
N LEU A 168 5.26 -22.16 14.84
CA LEU A 168 4.67 -20.83 14.72
C LEU A 168 5.74 -19.79 14.35
N LYS A 169 6.88 -19.78 15.03
CA LYS A 169 8.03 -18.90 14.72
C LYS A 169 8.44 -19.01 13.25
N GLN A 170 8.69 -20.23 12.78
CA GLN A 170 9.17 -20.45 11.40
C GLN A 170 8.10 -20.14 10.35
N HIS A 171 6.83 -20.42 10.66
CA HIS A 171 5.71 -20.15 9.76
C HIS A 171 5.50 -18.64 9.57
N LEU A 172 5.46 -17.89 10.67
CA LEU A 172 5.32 -16.42 10.62
C LEU A 172 6.57 -15.74 10.01
N TYR A 173 7.78 -16.26 10.28
CA TYR A 173 9.02 -15.75 9.64
C TYR A 173 9.00 -15.89 8.12
N ARG A 174 8.29 -16.90 7.60
CA ARG A 174 8.05 -17.10 6.17
C ARG A 174 6.75 -16.44 5.70
N GLU A 175 6.26 -15.42 6.39
CA GLU A 175 5.03 -14.68 6.09
C GLU A 175 3.77 -15.57 5.99
N GLY A 176 3.82 -16.75 6.61
CA GLY A 176 2.72 -17.68 6.65
C GLY A 176 1.61 -17.17 7.55
N ARG A 177 0.37 -17.36 7.11
CA ARG A 177 -0.82 -16.99 7.89
C ARG A 177 -1.39 -18.19 8.62
N LEU A 178 -2.00 -17.96 9.78
CA LEU A 178 -2.82 -18.96 10.45
C LEU A 178 -4.23 -18.98 9.84
N THR A 179 -5.03 -19.99 10.16
CA THR A 179 -6.48 -19.85 9.99
C THR A 179 -7.03 -18.83 11.00
N GLU A 180 -8.18 -18.22 10.70
CA GLU A 180 -8.85 -17.28 11.61
C GLU A 180 -9.12 -17.92 12.98
N GLU A 181 -9.60 -19.17 13.02
CA GLU A 181 -9.87 -19.91 14.26
C GLU A 181 -8.61 -20.10 15.11
N GLN A 182 -7.48 -20.43 14.48
CA GLN A 182 -6.20 -20.59 15.17
C GLN A 182 -5.64 -19.27 15.72
N ALA A 183 -5.79 -18.18 14.94
CA ALA A 183 -5.39 -16.85 15.40
C ALA A 183 -6.24 -16.41 16.61
N LEU A 184 -7.57 -16.55 16.51
CA LEU A 184 -8.50 -16.27 17.60
C LEU A 184 -8.22 -17.12 18.84
N TRP A 185 -7.89 -18.41 18.66
CA TRP A 185 -7.53 -19.28 19.78
C TRP A 185 -6.30 -18.79 20.54
N ILE A 186 -5.23 -18.36 19.84
CA ILE A 186 -4.03 -17.81 20.49
C ILE A 186 -4.33 -16.48 21.19
N ILE A 187 -5.05 -15.58 20.52
CA ILE A 187 -5.38 -14.25 21.07
C ILE A 187 -6.24 -14.39 22.32
N ASN A 188 -7.30 -15.21 22.27
CA ASN A 188 -8.17 -15.44 23.41
C ASN A 188 -7.46 -16.20 24.55
N GLY A 189 -6.58 -17.16 24.22
CA GLY A 189 -5.79 -17.88 25.21
C GLY A 189 -4.81 -16.97 25.96
N GLY A 190 -4.13 -16.06 25.25
CA GLY A 190 -3.30 -15.04 25.90
C GLY A 190 -4.12 -14.01 26.68
N GLU A 191 -5.29 -13.60 26.16
CA GLU A 191 -6.23 -12.69 26.85
C GLU A 191 -6.69 -13.24 28.19
N GLU A 192 -7.00 -14.53 28.27
CA GLU A 192 -7.40 -15.20 29.52
C GLU A 192 -6.30 -15.10 30.59
N VAL A 193 -5.04 -15.33 30.20
CA VAL A 193 -3.90 -15.18 31.09
C VAL A 193 -3.75 -13.72 31.54
N LEU A 194 -3.72 -12.78 30.60
CA LEU A 194 -3.55 -11.35 30.89
C LEU A 194 -4.67 -10.78 31.78
N ARG A 195 -5.91 -11.25 31.58
CA ARG A 195 -7.06 -10.84 32.40
C ARG A 195 -6.93 -11.26 33.86
N SER A 196 -6.28 -12.40 34.11
CA SER A 196 -6.05 -12.91 35.47
C SER A 196 -4.95 -12.14 36.23
N GLU A 197 -4.13 -11.36 35.52
CA GLU A 197 -3.03 -10.60 36.11
C GLU A 197 -3.52 -9.29 36.78
N PRO A 198 -2.82 -8.78 37.81
CA PRO A 198 -3.12 -7.48 38.41
C PRO A 198 -2.76 -6.32 37.46
N ASN A 199 -3.23 -5.11 37.77
CA ASN A 199 -2.85 -3.90 37.01
C ASN A 199 -1.35 -3.61 37.09
N MET A 200 -0.77 -3.82 38.27
CA MET A 200 0.63 -3.63 38.55
C MET A 200 1.22 -5.00 38.88
N LEU A 201 2.06 -5.50 37.98
CA LEU A 201 2.77 -6.75 38.16
C LEU A 201 3.89 -6.58 39.20
N GLU A 202 4.29 -7.69 39.81
CA GLU A 202 5.46 -7.75 40.68
C GLU A 202 6.31 -8.95 40.26
N MET A 203 7.59 -8.71 39.97
CA MET A 203 8.50 -9.79 39.56
C MET A 203 9.94 -9.55 40.01
N ASP A 204 10.65 -10.64 40.29
CA ASP A 204 12.07 -10.62 40.67
C ASP A 204 13.00 -10.69 39.45
N ALA A 205 14.24 -10.25 39.68
CA ALA A 205 15.39 -10.49 38.81
C ALA A 205 15.86 -11.97 38.87
N PRO A 206 16.62 -12.49 37.89
CA PRO A 206 17.07 -11.83 36.67
C PRO A 206 15.93 -11.58 35.67
N ILE A 207 16.04 -10.54 34.85
CA ILE A 207 15.01 -10.22 33.84
C ILE A 207 15.59 -9.42 32.67
N THR A 208 15.04 -9.66 31.49
CA THR A 208 15.27 -8.85 30.28
C THR A 208 14.06 -7.93 30.08
N VAL A 209 14.28 -6.62 30.08
CA VAL A 209 13.26 -5.60 29.85
C VAL A 209 13.39 -5.04 28.43
N CYS A 210 12.26 -4.97 27.73
CA CYS A 210 12.16 -4.61 26.31
C CYS A 210 11.19 -3.43 26.14
N GLY A 211 11.56 -2.47 25.29
CA GLY A 211 10.70 -1.34 24.92
C GLY A 211 9.82 -1.66 23.71
N ASP A 212 9.50 -0.61 22.95
CA ASP A 212 8.61 -0.63 21.79
C ASP A 212 9.11 -1.61 20.71
N ILE A 213 8.16 -2.30 20.05
CA ILE A 213 8.41 -3.28 18.98
C ILE A 213 7.82 -2.83 17.63
N HIS A 214 6.67 -2.16 17.64
CA HIS A 214 6.03 -1.56 16.47
C HIS A 214 5.95 -2.46 15.23
N GLY A 215 5.47 -3.70 15.41
CA GLY A 215 5.28 -4.63 14.31
C GLY A 215 6.55 -5.03 13.54
N GLN A 216 7.73 -4.84 14.11
CA GLN A 216 9.01 -5.29 13.54
C GLN A 216 9.30 -6.75 13.94
N TYR A 217 8.49 -7.69 13.44
CA TYR A 217 8.57 -9.12 13.80
C TYR A 217 9.96 -9.75 13.60
N PHE A 218 10.65 -9.37 12.53
CA PHE A 218 11.98 -9.89 12.20
C PHE A 218 13.02 -9.41 13.21
N ASP A 219 12.91 -8.17 13.69
CA ASP A 219 13.75 -7.64 14.77
C ASP A 219 13.37 -8.21 16.13
N LEU A 220 12.09 -8.54 16.36
CA LEU A 220 11.65 -9.27 17.55
C LEU A 220 12.34 -10.64 17.63
N MET A 221 12.56 -11.32 16.50
CA MET A 221 13.35 -12.56 16.50
C MET A 221 14.79 -12.30 16.94
N LYS A 222 15.39 -11.20 16.46
CA LYS A 222 16.74 -10.80 16.87
C LYS A 222 16.81 -10.42 18.36
N LEU A 223 15.77 -9.78 18.87
CA LEU A 223 15.64 -9.43 20.28
C LEU A 223 15.70 -10.68 21.17
N PHE A 224 15.04 -11.79 20.80
CA PHE A 224 15.14 -13.04 21.55
C PHE A 224 16.52 -13.68 21.45
N GLU A 225 17.21 -13.59 20.31
CA GLU A 225 18.61 -14.05 20.20
C GLU A 225 19.56 -13.29 21.13
N VAL A 226 19.35 -11.97 21.29
CA VAL A 226 20.21 -11.10 22.11
C VAL A 226 19.82 -11.13 23.59
N GLY A 227 18.52 -11.21 23.88
CA GLY A 227 17.97 -11.20 25.23
C GLY A 227 18.07 -12.55 25.94
N GLY A 228 17.97 -13.67 25.21
CA GLY A 228 17.97 -15.03 25.73
C GLY A 228 16.70 -15.80 25.34
N ASP A 229 16.75 -17.14 25.37
CA ASP A 229 15.58 -17.96 25.06
C ASP A 229 14.50 -17.76 26.16
N PRO A 230 13.23 -17.42 25.81
CA PRO A 230 12.13 -17.30 26.77
C PRO A 230 11.87 -18.55 27.61
N ALA A 231 12.31 -19.74 27.15
CA ALA A 231 12.23 -20.97 27.93
C ALA A 231 13.07 -20.92 29.22
N GLU A 232 14.16 -20.14 29.21
CA GLU A 232 15.13 -20.05 30.30
C GLU A 232 15.32 -18.62 30.83
N THR A 233 14.71 -17.62 30.17
CA THR A 233 14.91 -16.20 30.44
C THR A 233 13.60 -15.52 30.79
N ARG A 234 13.60 -14.72 31.86
CA ARG A 234 12.44 -13.90 32.24
C ARG A 234 12.38 -12.63 31.40
N TYR A 235 11.19 -12.25 30.95
CA TYR A 235 10.95 -11.12 30.05
C TYR A 235 9.87 -10.17 30.56
N LEU A 236 10.11 -8.88 30.43
CA LEU A 236 9.11 -7.83 30.60
C LEU A 236 9.12 -6.93 29.37
N PHE A 237 8.01 -6.90 28.62
CA PHE A 237 7.80 -5.96 27.53
C PHE A 237 6.97 -4.77 28.00
N LEU A 238 7.35 -3.56 27.60
CA LEU A 238 6.76 -2.33 28.10
C LEU A 238 5.56 -1.82 27.29
N GLY A 239 5.25 -2.42 26.14
CA GLY A 239 4.12 -2.02 25.30
C GLY A 239 4.51 -1.78 23.84
N ASP A 240 3.58 -1.22 23.07
CA ASP A 240 3.74 -0.82 21.66
C ASP A 240 4.23 -1.98 20.78
N TYR A 241 3.42 -3.03 20.74
CA TYR A 241 3.63 -4.22 19.91
C TYR A 241 3.24 -3.99 18.46
N VAL A 242 2.31 -3.06 18.22
CA VAL A 242 1.61 -2.86 16.95
C VAL A 242 1.81 -1.47 16.34
N ASP A 243 1.23 -1.32 15.15
CA ASP A 243 1.31 -0.14 14.28
C ASP A 243 2.72 0.15 13.76
N ARG A 244 2.76 1.04 12.76
CA ARG A 244 3.97 1.56 12.11
C ARG A 244 4.66 0.52 11.22
N GLY A 245 5.15 -0.58 11.80
CA GLY A 245 5.61 -1.76 11.07
C GLY A 245 4.46 -2.61 10.54
N TYR A 246 4.76 -3.43 9.53
CA TYR A 246 3.75 -4.19 8.78
C TYR A 246 3.63 -5.66 9.19
N PHE A 247 4.23 -6.04 10.33
CA PHE A 247 4.14 -7.39 10.90
C PHE A 247 3.64 -7.37 12.34
N SER A 248 2.69 -6.48 12.63
CA SER A 248 2.12 -6.30 13.97
C SER A 248 1.34 -7.53 14.43
N ILE A 249 0.56 -8.16 13.54
CA ILE A 249 -0.24 -9.33 13.93
C ILE A 249 0.66 -10.54 14.20
N GLU A 250 1.80 -10.67 13.50
CA GLU A 250 2.79 -11.68 13.76
C GLU A 250 3.46 -11.47 15.14
N CYS A 251 3.78 -10.23 15.51
CA CYS A 251 4.26 -9.88 16.85
C CYS A 251 3.24 -10.28 17.93
N VAL A 252 1.97 -9.90 17.76
CA VAL A 252 0.89 -10.23 18.71
C VAL A 252 0.72 -11.74 18.82
N LEU A 253 0.55 -12.47 17.71
CA LEU A 253 0.35 -13.92 17.74
C LEU A 253 1.52 -14.64 18.42
N TYR A 254 2.75 -14.23 18.15
CA TYR A 254 3.92 -14.88 18.73
C TYR A 254 4.10 -14.54 20.21
N LEU A 255 3.96 -13.28 20.61
CA LEU A 255 4.07 -12.87 22.02
C LEU A 255 2.93 -13.47 22.87
N TRP A 256 1.71 -13.57 22.33
CA TRP A 256 0.58 -14.20 23.02
C TRP A 256 0.78 -15.71 23.16
N ALA A 257 1.29 -16.38 22.11
CA ALA A 257 1.66 -17.78 22.21
C ALA A 257 2.75 -17.99 23.28
N LEU A 258 3.77 -17.13 23.34
CA LEU A 258 4.77 -17.17 24.40
C LEU A 258 4.14 -16.91 25.78
N LYS A 259 3.18 -15.99 25.91
CA LYS A 259 2.47 -15.73 27.17
C LYS A 259 1.68 -16.95 27.66
N MET A 260 1.05 -17.70 26.75
CA MET A 260 0.39 -18.98 27.09
C MET A 260 1.38 -20.06 27.57
N TRP A 261 2.60 -20.07 27.02
CA TRP A 261 3.65 -21.00 27.44
C TRP A 261 4.29 -20.63 28.76
N TYR A 262 4.58 -19.35 28.93
CA TYR A 262 5.45 -18.79 29.97
C TYR A 262 4.72 -17.74 30.82
N PRO A 263 3.53 -18.05 31.38
CA PRO A 263 2.70 -17.05 32.06
C PRO A 263 3.38 -16.40 33.28
N ASN A 264 4.32 -17.11 33.91
CA ASN A 264 5.03 -16.70 35.12
C ASN A 264 6.48 -16.26 34.88
N THR A 265 6.92 -16.18 33.62
CA THR A 265 8.28 -15.74 33.25
C THR A 265 8.31 -14.77 32.09
N LEU A 266 7.21 -14.58 31.35
CA LEU A 266 7.08 -13.55 30.32
C LEU A 266 5.85 -12.67 30.62
N TRP A 267 6.08 -11.36 30.73
CA TRP A 267 5.08 -10.36 31.03
C TRP A 267 5.00 -9.31 29.93
N LEU A 268 3.78 -8.84 29.68
CA LEU A 268 3.45 -7.88 28.64
C LEU A 268 2.69 -6.72 29.30
N LEU A 269 3.22 -5.51 29.20
CA LEU A 269 2.49 -4.30 29.61
C LEU A 269 1.73 -3.71 28.42
N ARG A 270 0.81 -2.80 28.72
CA ARG A 270 0.09 -2.00 27.72
C ARG A 270 0.92 -0.77 27.35
N GLY A 271 1.11 -0.53 26.06
CA GLY A 271 1.56 0.74 25.51
C GLY A 271 0.40 1.61 25.03
N ASN A 272 0.71 2.78 24.47
CA ASN A 272 -0.33 3.68 23.97
C ASN A 272 -0.95 3.17 22.66
N HIS A 273 -0.21 2.40 21.86
CA HIS A 273 -0.70 1.82 20.61
C HIS A 273 -1.67 0.65 20.81
N GLU A 274 -1.72 0.04 21.99
CA GLU A 274 -2.68 -1.03 22.31
C GLU A 274 -4.08 -0.49 22.63
N CYS A 275 -4.65 0.30 21.71
CA CYS A 275 -6.01 0.84 21.79
C CYS A 275 -6.65 1.01 20.40
N ARG A 276 -7.99 1.08 20.38
CA ARG A 276 -8.76 1.25 19.13
C ARG A 276 -8.44 2.55 18.42
N HIS A 277 -8.21 3.62 19.18
CA HIS A 277 -8.02 4.96 18.63
C HIS A 277 -6.79 5.03 17.74
N LEU A 278 -5.66 4.48 18.19
CA LEU A 278 -4.42 4.50 17.42
C LEU A 278 -4.44 3.46 16.30
N THR A 279 -4.88 2.25 16.58
CA THR A 279 -4.86 1.16 15.60
C THR A 279 -5.84 1.33 14.44
N ASP A 280 -6.91 2.12 14.63
CA ASP A 280 -7.83 2.54 13.56
C ASP A 280 -7.27 3.71 12.74
N TYR A 281 -6.46 4.58 13.35
CA TYR A 281 -5.82 5.72 12.67
C TYR A 281 -4.58 5.29 11.86
N PHE A 282 -3.77 4.41 12.43
CA PHE A 282 -2.59 3.83 11.79
C PHE A 282 -2.97 2.57 11.00
N THR A 283 -2.14 1.52 11.06
CA THR A 283 -2.17 0.43 10.09
C THR A 283 -2.64 -0.89 10.68
N PHE A 284 -2.69 -1.07 12.01
CA PHE A 284 -2.97 -2.38 12.57
C PHE A 284 -4.39 -2.91 12.27
N LYS A 285 -5.41 -2.04 12.29
CA LYS A 285 -6.77 -2.46 11.89
C LYS A 285 -6.82 -2.89 10.43
N LEU A 286 -6.14 -2.13 9.56
CA LEU A 286 -6.03 -2.47 8.14
C LEU A 286 -5.26 -3.79 7.94
N GLU A 287 -4.16 -3.98 8.66
CA GLU A 287 -3.36 -5.20 8.66
C GLU A 287 -4.20 -6.42 9.03
N CYS A 288 -4.98 -6.33 10.11
CA CYS A 288 -5.87 -7.42 10.53
C CYS A 288 -6.91 -7.74 9.45
N LYS A 289 -7.53 -6.73 8.83
CA LYS A 289 -8.52 -6.93 7.76
C LYS A 289 -7.90 -7.49 6.47
N HIS A 290 -6.65 -7.15 6.17
CA HIS A 290 -5.93 -7.66 5.00
C HIS A 290 -5.44 -9.10 5.19
N LYS A 291 -4.87 -9.41 6.37
CA LYS A 291 -4.25 -10.71 6.66
C LYS A 291 -5.24 -11.74 7.20
N TYR A 292 -6.25 -11.29 7.94
CA TYR A 292 -7.22 -12.12 8.64
C TYR A 292 -8.64 -11.55 8.46
N SER A 293 -9.20 -10.92 9.50
CA SER A 293 -10.55 -10.39 9.53
C SER A 293 -10.70 -9.26 10.55
N GLU A 294 -11.84 -8.57 10.52
CA GLU A 294 -12.22 -7.63 11.57
C GLU A 294 -12.50 -8.34 12.90
N ALA A 295 -12.91 -9.61 12.90
CA ALA A 295 -13.11 -10.37 14.14
C ALA A 295 -11.79 -10.61 14.90
N VAL A 296 -10.70 -10.85 14.17
CA VAL A 296 -9.36 -10.94 14.76
C VAL A 296 -8.94 -9.60 15.38
N TYR A 297 -9.20 -8.48 14.69
CA TYR A 297 -8.94 -7.15 15.23
C TYR A 297 -9.73 -6.90 16.53
N GLU A 298 -11.02 -7.21 16.54
CA GLU A 298 -11.87 -7.05 17.73
C GLU A 298 -11.39 -7.92 18.92
N ALA A 299 -10.93 -9.14 18.64
CA ALA A 299 -10.32 -10.00 19.65
C ALA A 299 -9.02 -9.39 20.21
N CYS A 300 -8.16 -8.83 19.35
CA CYS A 300 -6.97 -8.10 19.79
C CYS A 300 -7.34 -6.92 20.68
N MET A 301 -8.34 -6.11 20.32
CA MET A 301 -8.77 -4.96 21.14
C MET A 301 -9.27 -5.37 22.52
N LYS A 302 -10.06 -6.45 22.60
CA LYS A 302 -10.47 -7.04 23.90
C LYS A 302 -9.24 -7.48 24.71
N SER A 303 -8.28 -8.13 24.05
CA SER A 303 -7.05 -8.58 24.71
C SER A 303 -6.16 -7.43 25.16
N PHE A 304 -6.09 -6.35 24.40
CA PHE A 304 -5.31 -5.16 24.75
C PHE A 304 -5.86 -4.46 26.00
N CYS A 305 -7.18 -4.49 26.19
CA CYS A 305 -7.80 -4.02 27.43
C CYS A 305 -7.45 -4.90 28.65
N ALA A 306 -6.96 -6.13 28.46
CA ALA A 306 -6.54 -7.00 29.56
C ALA A 306 -5.07 -6.81 29.98
N LEU A 307 -4.24 -6.16 29.14
CA LEU A 307 -2.83 -5.92 29.43
C LEU A 307 -2.64 -5.11 30.73
N PRO A 308 -1.78 -5.57 31.65
CA PRO A 308 -1.32 -4.79 32.81
C PRO A 308 -0.73 -3.43 32.41
N LEU A 309 -0.83 -2.44 33.31
CA LEU A 309 -0.40 -1.06 33.04
C LEU A 309 1.01 -0.76 33.57
N ALA A 310 1.47 -1.51 34.55
CA ALA A 310 2.75 -1.27 35.21
C ALA A 310 3.36 -2.56 35.76
N ALA A 311 4.63 -2.50 36.11
CA ALA A 311 5.31 -3.53 36.88
C ALA A 311 6.26 -2.92 37.92
N VAL A 312 6.39 -3.57 39.07
CA VAL A 312 7.47 -3.32 40.03
C VAL A 312 8.46 -4.46 39.94
N MET A 313 9.62 -4.16 39.33
CA MET A 313 10.68 -5.12 39.11
C MET A 313 11.70 -5.07 40.24
N ASN A 314 12.00 -6.24 40.82
CA ASN A 314 12.93 -6.46 41.93
C ASN A 314 12.69 -5.55 43.14
N LYS A 315 11.44 -5.10 43.35
CA LYS A 315 11.05 -4.10 44.38
C LYS A 315 11.82 -2.78 44.31
N GLN A 316 12.45 -2.49 43.17
CA GLN A 316 13.36 -1.37 42.99
C GLN A 316 12.97 -0.47 41.83
N PHE A 317 12.32 -1.02 40.80
CA PHE A 317 12.07 -0.30 39.56
C PHE A 317 10.58 -0.26 39.26
N LEU A 318 10.02 0.94 39.12
CA LEU A 318 8.72 1.08 38.45
C LEU A 318 8.96 0.97 36.95
N CYS A 319 8.29 0.03 36.29
CA CYS A 319 8.33 -0.18 34.86
C CYS A 319 6.96 0.15 34.27
N ILE A 320 6.91 1.10 33.34
CA ILE A 320 5.68 1.61 32.69
C ILE A 320 6.00 1.98 31.24
N HIS A 321 5.00 2.13 30.38
CA HIS A 321 5.25 2.51 28.99
C HIS A 321 5.68 3.98 28.84
N GLY A 322 4.78 4.88 29.22
CA GLY A 322 4.94 6.33 29.15
C GLY A 322 5.69 6.88 30.36
N GLY A 323 4.98 7.39 31.35
CA GLY A 323 5.61 8.18 32.42
C GLY A 323 4.72 8.46 33.62
N LEU A 324 5.14 9.42 34.44
CA LEU A 324 4.43 9.79 35.66
C LEU A 324 3.19 10.65 35.37
N SER A 325 2.26 10.64 36.33
CA SER A 325 1.05 11.46 36.31
C SER A 325 1.00 12.40 37.51
N PRO A 326 0.37 13.58 37.40
CA PRO A 326 -0.02 14.38 38.56
C PRO A 326 -0.91 13.62 39.55
N GLU A 327 -1.63 12.59 39.09
CA GLU A 327 -2.51 11.73 39.89
C GLU A 327 -1.79 10.48 40.43
N LEU A 328 -0.52 10.26 40.05
CA LEU A 328 0.28 9.12 40.51
C LEU A 328 1.17 9.53 41.69
N HIS A 329 0.72 9.24 42.90
CA HIS A 329 1.44 9.59 44.13
C HIS A 329 2.09 8.37 44.78
N THR A 330 1.42 7.22 44.72
CA THR A 330 1.85 5.95 45.31
C THR A 330 1.60 4.80 44.35
N LEU A 331 2.27 3.67 44.59
CA LEU A 331 2.02 2.44 43.83
C LEU A 331 0.59 1.89 43.99
N ASP A 332 -0.12 2.24 45.07
CA ASP A 332 -1.50 1.82 45.28
C ASP A 332 -2.49 2.53 44.34
N ASP A 333 -2.16 3.72 43.85
CA ASP A 333 -2.98 4.44 42.86
C ASP A 333 -3.13 3.61 41.58
N LEU A 334 -2.07 2.91 41.16
CA LEU A 334 -2.06 2.00 40.00
C LEU A 334 -2.97 0.77 40.20
N LYS A 335 -3.00 0.24 41.42
CA LYS A 335 -3.81 -0.94 41.78
C LYS A 335 -5.31 -0.65 41.73
N SER A 336 -5.69 0.61 41.93
CA SER A 336 -7.10 1.04 41.99
C SER A 336 -7.76 1.27 40.63
N LEU A 337 -6.98 1.35 39.54
CA LEU A 337 -7.49 1.64 38.20
C LEU A 337 -8.38 0.52 37.64
N ASP A 338 -9.49 0.88 37.01
CA ASP A 338 -10.16 -0.05 36.08
C ASP A 338 -9.47 0.03 34.71
N ARG A 339 -8.64 -0.99 34.40
CA ARG A 339 -7.88 -1.06 33.15
C ARG A 339 -8.64 -1.69 31.98
N PHE A 340 -9.76 -2.39 32.24
CA PHE A 340 -10.47 -3.23 31.26
C PHE A 340 -11.37 -2.42 30.31
N ARG A 341 -10.77 -1.41 29.69
CA ARG A 341 -11.45 -0.42 28.84
C ARG A 341 -10.45 0.23 27.87
N GLU A 342 -10.97 0.99 26.92
CA GLU A 342 -10.14 1.88 26.12
C GLU A 342 -9.47 2.94 27.02
N PRO A 343 -8.20 3.30 26.75
CA PRO A 343 -7.55 4.37 27.48
C PRO A 343 -8.35 5.67 27.33
N PRO A 344 -8.60 6.41 28.42
CA PRO A 344 -9.25 7.71 28.33
C PRO A 344 -8.31 8.74 27.70
N THR A 345 -8.84 9.88 27.26
CA THR A 345 -8.01 10.98 26.73
C THR A 345 -7.28 11.78 27.81
N HIS A 346 -7.63 11.60 29.08
CA HIS A 346 -7.04 12.28 30.25
C HIS A 346 -7.11 11.39 31.50
N GLY A 347 -6.40 11.79 32.56
CA GLY A 347 -6.33 11.10 33.84
C GLY A 347 -5.23 10.04 33.90
N LEU A 348 -5.05 9.45 35.08
CA LEU A 348 -3.92 8.57 35.39
C LEU A 348 -3.63 7.47 34.33
N MET A 349 -4.65 6.77 33.83
CA MET A 349 -4.45 5.72 32.81
C MET A 349 -3.93 6.27 31.48
N CYS A 350 -4.34 7.48 31.08
CA CYS A 350 -3.77 8.15 29.91
C CYS A 350 -2.29 8.45 30.16
N ASP A 351 -1.98 9.02 31.33
CA ASP A 351 -0.64 9.50 31.62
C ASP A 351 0.42 8.40 31.73
N ILE A 352 0.07 7.25 32.32
CA ILE A 352 0.98 6.09 32.39
C ILE A 352 1.40 5.61 31.00
N LEU A 353 0.54 5.82 29.99
CA LEU A 353 0.79 5.40 28.61
C LEU A 353 1.40 6.51 27.74
N TRP A 354 1.22 7.79 28.08
CA TRP A 354 1.54 8.93 27.19
C TRP A 354 2.51 9.97 27.75
N ALA A 355 2.79 9.97 29.06
CA ALA A 355 3.65 10.99 29.64
C ALA A 355 5.12 10.79 29.24
N ASP A 356 5.82 11.90 29.03
CA ASP A 356 7.24 11.92 28.64
C ASP A 356 8.08 12.69 29.67
N PRO A 357 9.37 12.39 29.85
CA PRO A 357 10.27 13.30 30.55
C PRO A 357 10.42 14.61 29.75
N LEU A 358 10.67 15.73 30.44
CA LEU A 358 11.01 16.99 29.78
C LEU A 358 12.23 16.83 28.84
N GLU A 359 12.26 17.62 27.76
CA GLU A 359 13.39 17.60 26.81
C GLU A 359 14.73 17.93 27.52
N ASP A 360 14.69 18.91 28.42
CA ASP A 360 15.79 19.35 29.29
C ASP A 360 15.76 18.67 30.68
N PHE A 361 15.19 17.47 30.80
CA PHE A 361 15.06 16.74 32.07
C PHE A 361 16.39 16.67 32.85
N GLY A 362 16.36 17.14 34.09
CA GLY A 362 17.51 17.29 34.96
C GLY A 362 18.29 18.60 34.80
N GLN A 363 17.94 19.48 33.87
CA GLN A 363 18.52 20.81 33.66
C GLN A 363 17.42 21.89 33.59
N GLU A 364 16.25 21.60 34.15
CA GLU A 364 15.07 22.44 34.06
C GLU A 364 15.29 23.80 34.72
N LYS A 365 14.68 24.84 34.13
CA LYS A 365 14.70 26.21 34.68
C LYS A 365 13.60 26.46 35.70
N THR A 366 12.45 25.79 35.56
CA THR A 366 11.33 25.88 36.49
C THR A 366 11.30 24.67 37.42
N GLN A 367 10.60 24.79 38.55
CA GLN A 367 10.43 23.69 39.51
C GLN A 367 9.07 22.98 39.35
N ASP A 368 8.37 23.23 38.24
CA ASP A 368 7.08 22.60 37.97
C ASP A 368 7.27 21.09 37.81
N TYR A 369 6.40 20.31 38.45
CA TYR A 369 6.49 18.85 38.39
C TYR A 369 5.97 18.32 37.05
N PHE A 370 4.91 18.94 36.55
CA PHE A 370 4.20 18.53 35.35
C PHE A 370 3.86 19.73 34.49
N LEU A 371 4.14 19.64 33.18
CA LEU A 371 3.76 20.62 32.16
C LEU A 371 2.96 19.90 31.09
N HIS A 372 2.04 20.58 30.40
CA HIS A 372 1.28 19.92 29.34
C HIS A 372 2.20 19.41 28.22
N ASN A 373 2.02 18.16 27.79
CA ASN A 373 2.81 17.56 26.73
C ASN A 373 2.29 17.98 25.36
N HIS A 374 2.82 19.10 24.87
CA HIS A 374 2.48 19.63 23.55
C HIS A 374 3.04 18.81 22.38
N VAL A 375 3.99 17.89 22.62
CA VAL A 375 4.50 16.95 21.60
C VAL A 375 3.46 15.87 21.35
N ARG A 376 2.85 15.31 22.41
CA ARG A 376 1.80 14.29 22.30
C ARG A 376 0.41 14.88 22.07
N GLY A 377 0.17 16.12 22.51
CA GLY A 377 -1.15 16.77 22.46
C GLY A 377 -2.14 16.28 23.52
N CYS A 378 -1.69 15.40 24.42
CA CYS A 378 -2.40 14.91 25.60
C CYS A 378 -1.38 14.67 26.71
N SER A 379 -1.83 14.37 27.94
CA SER A 379 -0.94 14.08 29.07
C SER A 379 0.08 15.21 29.40
N TYR A 380 1.20 14.84 30.04
CA TYR A 380 2.16 15.73 30.66
C TYR A 380 3.60 15.37 30.35
N PHE A 381 4.44 16.39 30.27
CA PHE A 381 5.85 16.24 30.53
C PHE A 381 6.08 16.22 32.05
N PHE A 382 6.85 15.27 32.55
CA PHE A 382 7.25 15.21 33.95
C PHE A 382 8.73 15.61 34.12
N SER A 383 9.03 16.32 35.20
CA SER A 383 10.38 16.85 35.46
C SER A 383 11.22 15.94 36.37
N TYR A 384 12.53 16.18 36.43
CA TYR A 384 13.45 15.48 37.33
C TYR A 384 13.06 15.61 38.82
N PRO A 385 12.63 16.80 39.31
CA PRO A 385 12.03 16.91 40.64
C PRO A 385 10.82 16.00 40.86
N ALA A 386 9.90 15.89 39.90
CA ALA A 386 8.74 15.01 40.00
C ALA A 386 9.15 13.53 40.11
N ALA A 387 10.10 13.10 39.28
CA ALA A 387 10.65 11.74 39.33
C ALA A 387 11.32 11.46 40.68
N CYS A 388 12.16 12.37 41.18
CA CYS A 388 12.83 12.20 42.47
C CYS A 388 11.83 12.10 43.62
N ALA A 389 10.82 12.98 43.65
CA ALA A 389 9.80 12.99 44.69
C ALA A 389 8.99 11.68 44.71
N PHE A 390 8.63 11.17 43.53
CA PHE A 390 7.92 9.89 43.40
C PHE A 390 8.79 8.71 43.87
N LEU A 391 10.05 8.65 43.45
CA LEU A 391 11.00 7.59 43.81
C LEU A 391 11.24 7.54 45.32
N GLU A 392 11.49 8.69 45.95
CA GLU A 392 11.70 8.79 47.39
C GLU A 392 10.46 8.36 48.17
N LYS A 393 9.28 8.85 47.78
CA LYS A 393 8.01 8.52 48.44
C LYS A 393 7.67 7.03 48.37
N ASN A 394 8.02 6.37 47.27
CA ASN A 394 7.70 4.95 47.04
C ASN A 394 8.87 4.01 47.33
N ASN A 395 9.98 4.53 47.85
CA ASN A 395 11.20 3.76 48.13
C ASN A 395 11.69 2.95 46.91
N LEU A 396 11.68 3.59 45.74
CA LEU A 396 12.14 3.01 44.47
C LEU A 396 13.49 3.62 44.05
N LEU A 397 14.23 2.87 43.26
CA LEU A 397 15.55 3.26 42.76
C LEU A 397 15.47 4.06 41.45
N SER A 398 14.58 3.68 40.53
CA SER A 398 14.47 4.29 39.20
C SER A 398 13.13 3.96 38.53
N ILE A 399 12.79 4.72 37.50
CA ILE A 399 11.68 4.45 36.58
C ILE A 399 12.26 3.93 35.26
N ILE A 400 11.83 2.76 34.81
CA ILE A 400 12.15 2.20 33.48
C ILE A 400 10.93 2.40 32.59
N ARG A 401 11.14 2.99 31.41
CA ARG A 401 10.06 3.27 30.47
C ARG A 401 10.48 3.13 29.00
N ALA A 402 9.54 3.24 28.06
CA ALA A 402 9.78 3.06 26.63
C ALA A 402 9.34 4.27 25.78
N HIS A 403 8.41 4.15 24.83
CA HIS A 403 7.59 5.21 24.18
C HIS A 403 8.29 6.35 23.38
N GLU A 404 9.58 6.63 23.61
CA GLU A 404 10.34 7.60 22.83
C GLU A 404 11.53 6.91 22.14
N ALA A 405 11.56 6.97 20.80
CA ALA A 405 12.67 6.47 20.02
C ALA A 405 14.02 7.07 20.46
N GLN A 406 15.06 6.24 20.53
CA GLN A 406 16.41 6.64 20.91
C GLN A 406 17.42 6.16 19.86
N ASP A 407 18.34 7.03 19.44
CA ASP A 407 19.37 6.68 18.46
C ASP A 407 20.23 5.48 18.91
N ALA A 408 20.57 5.42 20.19
CA ALA A 408 21.30 4.30 20.80
C ALA A 408 20.39 3.14 21.23
N GLY A 409 19.07 3.22 21.05
CA GLY A 409 18.09 2.27 21.58
C GLY A 409 17.84 2.39 23.09
N TYR A 410 18.51 3.32 23.78
CA TYR A 410 18.26 3.63 25.18
C TYR A 410 18.70 5.05 25.53
N ARG A 411 18.21 5.56 26.68
CA ARG A 411 18.69 6.80 27.30
C ARG A 411 18.67 6.68 28.81
N MET A 412 19.81 7.02 29.43
CA MET A 412 19.96 7.12 30.88
C MET A 412 19.84 8.59 31.29
N TYR A 413 18.86 8.93 32.11
CA TYR A 413 18.63 10.31 32.55
C TYR A 413 19.47 10.65 33.78
N ARG A 414 19.34 11.89 34.25
CA ARG A 414 20.07 12.43 35.41
C ARG A 414 19.98 11.49 36.60
N LYS A 415 21.12 11.27 37.28
CA LYS A 415 21.20 10.44 38.48
C LYS A 415 20.53 11.12 39.67
N THR A 416 19.81 10.35 40.48
CA THR A 416 19.30 10.83 41.76
C THR A 416 20.47 11.22 42.67
N ARG A 417 20.25 12.20 43.57
CA ARG A 417 21.29 12.62 44.52
C ARG A 417 21.50 11.60 45.64
N THR A 418 20.45 10.87 46.00
CA THR A 418 20.43 9.93 47.13
C THR A 418 21.12 8.62 46.81
N THR A 419 20.86 8.03 45.64
CA THR A 419 21.39 6.71 45.27
C THR A 419 22.52 6.78 44.25
N GLY A 420 22.69 7.90 43.54
CA GLY A 420 23.65 8.01 42.44
C GLY A 420 23.27 7.17 41.21
N PHE A 421 22.06 6.63 41.18
CA PHE A 421 21.52 5.82 40.09
C PHE A 421 20.65 6.68 39.16
N PRO A 422 20.61 6.42 37.82
CA PRO A 422 19.72 7.14 36.91
C PRO A 422 18.28 7.17 37.43
N SER A 423 17.65 8.34 37.52
CA SER A 423 16.29 8.45 38.03
C SER A 423 15.25 7.87 37.06
N VAL A 424 15.51 7.99 35.76
CA VAL A 424 14.66 7.50 34.67
C VAL A 424 15.56 6.85 33.63
N MET A 425 15.05 5.82 32.98
CA MET A 425 15.70 5.12 31.88
C MET A 425 14.68 4.86 30.78
N THR A 426 14.98 5.29 29.55
CA THR A 426 14.20 4.94 28.36
C THR A 426 14.86 3.76 27.65
N ILE A 427 14.11 2.72 27.34
CA ILE A 427 14.54 1.58 26.53
C ILE A 427 13.67 1.51 25.26
N PHE A 428 14.28 1.32 24.10
CA PHE A 428 13.60 1.29 22.81
C PHE A 428 14.11 0.11 21.99
N SER A 429 13.20 -0.76 21.56
CA SER A 429 13.56 -2.09 21.05
C SER A 429 13.26 -2.30 19.56
N ALA A 430 12.91 -1.23 18.82
CA ALA A 430 12.71 -1.22 17.37
C ALA A 430 13.92 -0.58 16.64
N PRO A 431 14.86 -1.36 16.07
CA PRO A 431 16.03 -0.82 15.38
C PRO A 431 15.64 -0.32 13.98
N ASN A 432 16.36 0.68 13.45
CA ASN A 432 16.05 1.32 12.17
C ASN A 432 14.54 1.62 12.03
N TYR A 433 13.97 2.23 13.06
CA TYR A 433 12.54 2.47 13.16
C TYR A 433 12.01 3.16 11.89
N LEU A 434 10.87 2.68 11.39
CA LEU A 434 10.24 3.09 10.13
C LEU A 434 11.12 2.95 8.88
N ASP A 435 12.15 2.11 8.91
CA ASP A 435 13.15 1.95 7.84
C ASP A 435 13.97 3.20 7.49
N VAL A 436 13.90 4.24 8.34
CA VAL A 436 14.44 5.57 8.05
C VAL A 436 15.26 6.15 9.22
N TYR A 437 14.90 5.86 10.47
CA TYR A 437 15.58 6.46 11.63
C TYR A 437 17.04 6.01 11.77
N ASN A 438 17.39 4.82 11.26
CA ASN A 438 18.72 4.23 11.34
C ASN A 438 19.29 4.11 12.77
N ASN A 439 18.40 4.11 13.78
CA ASN A 439 18.76 3.94 15.17
C ASN A 439 19.13 2.48 15.49
N LYS A 440 19.88 2.29 16.58
CA LYS A 440 19.99 1.00 17.25
C LYS A 440 18.75 0.72 18.10
N ALA A 441 18.50 -0.54 18.38
CA ALA A 441 17.62 -0.97 19.46
C ALA A 441 18.44 -1.45 20.65
N ALA A 442 17.81 -1.53 21.82
CA ALA A 442 18.41 -2.16 22.97
C ALA A 442 17.39 -2.94 23.82
N VAL A 443 17.91 -3.86 24.62
CA VAL A 443 17.23 -4.46 25.77
C VAL A 443 18.04 -4.28 27.04
N LEU A 444 17.38 -4.19 28.19
CA LEU A 444 17.99 -4.07 29.50
C LEU A 444 17.98 -5.44 30.18
N LYS A 445 19.16 -6.03 30.39
CA LYS A 445 19.33 -7.26 31.16
C LYS A 445 19.76 -6.91 32.58
N TYR A 446 18.91 -7.23 33.56
CA TYR A 446 19.22 -7.03 34.96
C TYR A 446 19.44 -8.38 35.65
N GLU A 447 20.67 -8.63 36.08
CA GLU A 447 21.09 -9.89 36.70
C GLU A 447 22.27 -9.63 37.64
N ASN A 448 22.35 -10.34 38.77
CA ASN A 448 23.44 -10.19 39.75
C ASN A 448 23.68 -8.74 40.22
N ASN A 449 22.60 -7.96 40.38
CA ASN A 449 22.63 -6.52 40.69
C ASN A 449 23.35 -5.65 39.64
N VAL A 450 23.61 -6.19 38.45
CA VAL A 450 24.22 -5.48 37.33
C VAL A 450 23.17 -5.24 36.25
N MET A 451 23.09 -4.00 35.81
CA MET A 451 22.26 -3.59 34.68
C MET A 451 23.12 -3.53 33.42
N ASN A 452 22.86 -4.41 32.47
CA ASN A 452 23.58 -4.50 31.21
C ASN A 452 22.64 -4.15 30.05
N ILE A 453 23.04 -3.18 29.24
CA ILE A 453 22.29 -2.77 28.06
C ILE A 453 22.87 -3.50 26.86
N ARG A 454 22.06 -4.32 26.20
CA ARG A 454 22.45 -5.05 24.99
C ARG A 454 21.81 -4.38 23.79
N GLN A 455 22.64 -3.71 22.99
CA GLN A 455 22.22 -3.08 21.75
C GLN A 455 22.23 -4.08 20.59
N PHE A 456 21.34 -3.88 19.61
CA PHE A 456 21.31 -4.63 18.36
C PHE A 456 20.85 -3.74 17.19
N ASN A 457 21.19 -4.15 15.97
CA ASN A 457 20.82 -3.46 14.73
C ASN A 457 19.62 -4.17 14.07
N CYS A 458 19.06 -3.54 13.03
CA CYS A 458 17.93 -4.08 12.29
C CYS A 458 18.28 -5.33 11.48
N THR A 459 17.25 -6.11 11.22
CA THR A 459 17.26 -7.33 10.43
C THR A 459 16.45 -7.09 9.15
N PRO A 460 16.89 -7.61 7.98
CA PRO A 460 16.06 -7.54 6.78
C PRO A 460 14.68 -8.15 7.01
N HIS A 461 13.66 -7.51 6.44
CA HIS A 461 12.30 -8.00 6.43
C HIS A 461 11.69 -7.92 5.03
N PRO A 462 10.65 -8.71 4.73
CA PRO A 462 9.92 -8.61 3.48
C PRO A 462 9.35 -7.21 3.25
N TYR A 463 9.33 -6.80 2.00
CA TYR A 463 8.76 -5.52 1.59
C TYR A 463 7.27 -5.64 1.39
N TRP A 464 6.55 -4.63 1.86
CA TRP A 464 5.11 -4.47 1.68
C TRP A 464 4.87 -3.08 1.11
N LEU A 465 3.99 -2.99 0.11
CA LEU A 465 3.52 -1.69 -0.37
C LEU A 465 2.76 -0.98 0.76
N PRO A 466 2.76 0.36 0.77
CA PRO A 466 2.01 1.13 1.75
C PRO A 466 0.58 0.64 1.90
N ASN A 467 0.13 0.50 3.14
CA ASN A 467 -1.24 0.10 3.47
C ASN A 467 -1.67 -1.26 2.87
N PHE A 468 -0.72 -2.19 2.71
CA PHE A 468 -0.95 -3.55 2.21
C PHE A 468 -1.61 -3.58 0.82
N MET A 469 -1.35 -2.56 0.01
CA MET A 469 -1.90 -2.45 -1.34
C MET A 469 -1.36 -3.57 -2.23
N ASP A 470 -2.24 -4.19 -3.01
CA ASP A 470 -1.81 -5.16 -4.01
C ASP A 470 -1.21 -4.45 -5.24
N VAL A 471 -0.33 -5.17 -5.96
CA VAL A 471 0.41 -4.62 -7.10
C VAL A 471 -0.50 -4.18 -8.26
N PHE A 472 -1.71 -4.72 -8.39
CA PHE A 472 -2.64 -4.27 -9.41
C PHE A 472 -3.24 -2.92 -9.03
N THR A 473 -3.76 -2.80 -7.81
CA THR A 473 -4.28 -1.52 -7.29
C THR A 473 -3.22 -0.41 -7.40
N TRP A 474 -1.97 -0.73 -7.09
CA TRP A 474 -0.85 0.21 -7.18
C TRP A 474 -0.51 0.61 -8.64
N SER A 475 -0.42 -0.36 -9.54
CA SER A 475 0.09 -0.16 -10.91
C SER A 475 -0.97 0.25 -11.94
N LEU A 476 -2.21 -0.21 -11.81
CA LEU A 476 -3.28 -0.01 -12.79
C LEU A 476 -3.51 1.46 -13.14
N PRO A 477 -3.50 2.39 -12.16
CA PRO A 477 -3.60 3.79 -12.48
C PRO A 477 -2.46 4.25 -13.41
N PHE A 478 -1.21 3.89 -13.12
CA PHE A 478 -0.05 4.26 -13.93
C PHE A 478 -0.13 3.67 -15.34
N VAL A 479 -0.51 2.39 -15.45
CA VAL A 479 -0.74 1.75 -16.75
C VAL A 479 -1.79 2.51 -17.56
N GLY A 480 -2.92 2.87 -16.94
CA GLY A 480 -3.98 3.64 -17.59
C GLY A 480 -3.50 5.00 -18.10
N GLU A 481 -2.69 5.71 -17.32
CA GLU A 481 -2.08 6.98 -17.71
C GLU A 481 -1.17 6.80 -18.93
N LYS A 482 -0.24 5.85 -18.89
CA LYS A 482 0.74 5.66 -19.99
C LYS A 482 0.10 5.18 -21.28
N ILE A 483 -0.93 4.34 -21.20
CA ILE A 483 -1.73 3.99 -22.38
C ILE A 483 -2.45 5.23 -22.92
N THR A 484 -3.02 6.07 -22.05
CA THR A 484 -3.72 7.30 -22.49
C THR A 484 -2.75 8.30 -23.13
N ASP A 485 -1.58 8.53 -22.53
CA ASP A 485 -0.52 9.38 -23.08
C ASP A 485 -0.07 8.89 -24.46
N MET A 486 0.17 7.58 -24.59
CA MET A 486 0.53 6.96 -25.85
C MET A 486 -0.56 7.16 -26.91
N LEU A 487 -1.83 6.96 -26.55
CA LEU A 487 -2.95 7.17 -27.47
C LEU A 487 -3.09 8.64 -27.88
N ILE A 488 -2.91 9.58 -26.96
CA ILE A 488 -2.92 11.02 -27.27
C ILE A 488 -1.76 11.36 -28.21
N ALA A 489 -0.56 10.83 -27.96
CA ALA A 489 0.59 11.04 -28.81
C ALA A 489 0.34 10.52 -30.24
N ILE A 490 -0.20 9.31 -30.37
CA ILE A 490 -0.58 8.70 -31.66
C ILE A 490 -1.68 9.52 -32.35
N LEU A 491 -2.70 9.97 -31.63
CA LEU A 491 -3.77 10.78 -32.23
C LEU A 491 -3.27 12.16 -32.68
N ASN A 492 -2.22 12.68 -32.04
CA ASN A 492 -1.59 13.94 -32.40
C ASN A 492 -0.60 13.82 -33.57
N THR A 493 -0.25 12.62 -34.04
CA THR A 493 0.56 12.46 -35.27
C THR A 493 -0.24 12.71 -36.54
N CYS A 494 -1.58 12.67 -36.48
CA CYS A 494 -2.43 13.04 -37.60
C CYS A 494 -2.38 14.57 -37.79
N SER A 495 -1.67 15.00 -38.83
CA SER A 495 -1.62 16.40 -39.25
C SER A 495 -2.98 16.86 -39.80
N LYS A 496 -3.19 18.18 -39.82
CA LYS A 496 -4.42 18.79 -40.33
C LYS A 496 -4.63 18.44 -41.81
N GLU A 497 -3.54 18.24 -42.56
CA GLU A 497 -3.56 17.89 -43.98
C GLU A 497 -4.03 16.45 -44.25
N GLU A 498 -3.62 15.45 -43.45
CA GLU A 498 -4.02 14.04 -43.67
C GLU A 498 -5.50 13.75 -43.33
N LEU A 499 -6.09 14.52 -42.41
CA LEU A 499 -7.52 14.46 -42.08
C LEU A 499 -8.41 15.15 -43.12
N GLU A 500 -7.85 16.03 -43.94
CA GLU A 500 -8.53 16.75 -45.02
C GLU A 500 -8.43 16.00 -46.37
N GLU A 501 -7.40 15.16 -46.57
CA GLU A 501 -7.11 14.49 -47.86
C GLU A 501 -7.90 13.20 -48.16
N GLU A 502 -8.47 12.47 -47.18
CA GLU A 502 -9.33 11.29 -47.45
C GLU A 502 -10.81 11.65 -47.68
N THR A 503 -11.07 12.67 -48.51
CA THR A 503 -12.39 12.82 -49.15
C THR A 503 -12.22 12.77 -50.67
N PRO A 504 -12.29 11.59 -51.31
CA PRO A 504 -12.43 11.55 -52.76
C PRO A 504 -13.77 12.19 -53.08
N SER A 505 -13.70 13.39 -53.63
CA SER A 505 -14.85 14.10 -54.19
C SER A 505 -15.26 13.37 -55.47
N SER A 506 -15.87 12.18 -55.36
CA SER A 506 -16.39 11.47 -56.53
C SER A 506 -17.69 12.12 -56.96
N SER A 507 -17.57 13.15 -57.78
CA SER A 507 -18.63 13.63 -58.66
C SER A 507 -18.92 12.58 -59.74
N GLY A 508 -20.17 12.12 -59.81
CA GLY A 508 -20.73 11.48 -61.01
C GLY A 508 -21.95 10.59 -60.73
N PRO A 509 -22.79 10.27 -61.74
CA PRO A 509 -23.29 11.10 -62.83
C PRO A 509 -24.83 11.23 -62.79
N SER A 510 -25.35 12.20 -63.53
CA SER A 510 -26.77 12.52 -63.71
C SER A 510 -27.61 11.36 -64.27
N SER A 511 -28.87 11.24 -63.85
CA SER A 511 -29.92 10.45 -64.50
C SER A 511 -31.29 11.18 -64.42
N PRO A 512 -32.22 10.97 -65.39
CA PRO A 512 -33.14 11.99 -65.90
C PRO A 512 -34.51 12.06 -65.17
N PRO A 513 -35.36 13.07 -65.48
CA PRO A 513 -36.55 13.42 -64.67
C PRO A 513 -37.82 12.69 -65.11
N LEU A 514 -38.70 12.35 -64.16
CA LEU A 514 -40.11 11.96 -64.37
C LEU A 514 -41.00 12.48 -63.21
N PRO A 515 -42.32 12.65 -63.41
CA PRO A 515 -43.03 13.86 -62.98
C PRO A 515 -44.18 13.62 -61.99
N GLY A 516 -44.52 14.69 -61.25
CA GLY A 516 -45.86 14.96 -60.74
C GLY A 516 -46.22 14.37 -59.38
N GLY A 517 -46.68 15.24 -58.47
CA GLY A 517 -47.32 14.81 -57.22
C GLY A 517 -47.26 15.85 -56.10
N THR A 518 -48.11 16.86 -56.21
CA THR A 518 -48.52 17.80 -55.14
C THR A 518 -48.79 17.13 -53.79
N THR A 519 -48.35 17.70 -52.67
CA THR A 519 -49.17 18.48 -51.71
C THR A 519 -48.41 18.82 -50.42
N SER A 520 -48.89 19.88 -49.80
CA SER A 520 -48.46 20.61 -48.62
C SER A 520 -48.42 19.84 -47.28
N GLY A 521 -47.44 20.24 -46.45
CA GLY A 521 -47.68 20.61 -45.06
C GLY A 521 -47.31 19.59 -43.98
N GLY A 522 -46.52 20.03 -42.99
CA GLY A 522 -46.52 19.43 -41.65
C GLY A 522 -45.14 19.20 -41.03
N LYS A 523 -44.93 19.84 -39.87
CA LYS A 523 -43.83 19.69 -38.91
C LYS A 523 -43.32 18.25 -38.70
N GLY A 524 -42.02 18.12 -38.46
CA GLY A 524 -41.41 16.91 -37.90
C GLY A 524 -39.93 17.11 -37.55
N THR A 525 -39.66 17.53 -36.31
CA THR A 525 -38.43 17.18 -35.60
C THR A 525 -38.52 15.71 -35.22
N GLU A 526 -37.80 14.79 -35.88
CA GLU A 526 -37.40 13.48 -35.35
C GLU A 526 -36.47 12.73 -36.31
N GLY A 527 -35.51 11.98 -35.73
CA GLY A 527 -34.86 10.82 -36.37
C GLY A 527 -33.53 11.06 -37.09
N MET A 528 -32.41 11.09 -36.35
CA MET A 528 -31.08 10.87 -36.96
C MET A 528 -30.82 9.36 -37.05
N ASP A 529 -30.62 8.84 -38.25
CA ASP A 529 -30.34 7.42 -38.53
C ASP A 529 -29.11 6.91 -37.73
N PRO A 530 -29.20 5.80 -36.96
CA PRO A 530 -28.07 5.23 -36.21
C PRO A 530 -26.85 4.86 -37.06
N ASP A 531 -27.06 4.58 -38.36
CA ASP A 531 -25.97 4.25 -39.29
C ASP A 531 -25.38 5.45 -40.01
N SER A 532 -25.97 6.64 -39.81
CA SER A 532 -25.44 7.92 -40.29
C SER A 532 -24.02 8.15 -39.80
N VAL A 533 -23.14 8.51 -40.73
CA VAL A 533 -21.76 8.95 -40.45
C VAL A 533 -21.76 10.06 -39.39
N GLU A 534 -22.78 10.90 -39.36
CA GLU A 534 -22.90 12.00 -38.40
C GLU A 534 -23.32 11.54 -37.00
N PHE A 535 -24.14 10.48 -36.89
CA PHE A 535 -24.46 9.84 -35.61
C PHE A 535 -23.24 9.09 -35.04
N LYS A 536 -22.54 8.31 -35.88
CA LYS A 536 -21.29 7.60 -35.50
C LYS A 536 -20.20 8.59 -35.06
N ARG A 537 -20.05 9.70 -35.77
CA ARG A 537 -19.11 10.79 -35.43
C ARG A 537 -19.49 11.51 -34.12
N ARG A 538 -20.79 11.72 -33.87
CA ARG A 538 -21.28 12.32 -32.61
C ARG A 538 -21.14 11.36 -31.43
N ALA A 539 -21.30 10.05 -31.65
CA ALA A 539 -21.06 9.01 -30.65
C ALA A 539 -19.56 8.92 -30.31
N ILE A 540 -18.67 8.96 -31.30
CA ILE A 540 -17.21 9.00 -31.10
C ILE A 540 -16.81 10.30 -30.36
N LYS A 541 -17.35 11.46 -30.76
CA LYS A 541 -17.16 12.75 -30.06
C LYS A 541 -17.57 12.69 -28.59
N ASN A 542 -18.75 12.13 -28.30
CA ASN A 542 -19.24 12.01 -26.93
C ASN A 542 -18.41 10.99 -26.13
N LYS A 543 -17.94 9.91 -26.75
CA LYS A 543 -17.05 8.93 -26.12
C LYS A 543 -15.67 9.54 -25.82
N ILE A 544 -15.06 10.28 -26.73
CA ILE A 544 -13.76 10.94 -26.51
C ILE A 544 -13.87 12.04 -25.43
N LEU A 545 -14.93 12.85 -25.46
CA LEU A 545 -15.16 13.87 -24.43
C LEU A 545 -15.50 13.24 -23.06
N ALA A 546 -16.26 12.14 -23.03
CA ALA A 546 -16.50 11.39 -21.81
C ALA A 546 -15.22 10.75 -21.28
N ILE A 547 -14.39 10.17 -22.13
CA ILE A 547 -13.09 9.58 -21.77
C ILE A 547 -12.12 10.66 -21.30
N GLY A 548 -12.03 11.81 -21.95
CA GLY A 548 -11.18 12.92 -21.49
C GLY A 548 -11.64 13.55 -20.18
N ARG A 549 -12.97 13.64 -19.96
CA ARG A 549 -13.54 14.10 -18.69
C ARG A 549 -13.34 13.07 -17.58
N LEU A 550 -13.58 11.78 -17.85
CA LEU A 550 -13.33 10.70 -16.92
C LEU A 550 -11.84 10.60 -16.61
N SER A 551 -10.96 10.65 -17.60
CA SER A 551 -9.50 10.62 -17.42
C SER A 551 -9.01 11.75 -16.52
N ARG A 552 -9.60 12.95 -16.60
CA ARG A 552 -9.24 14.07 -15.71
C ARG A 552 -9.90 14.02 -14.34
N VAL A 553 -11.14 13.55 -14.26
CA VAL A 553 -11.77 13.27 -12.98
C VAL A 553 -10.99 12.18 -12.26
N PHE A 554 -10.57 11.13 -12.95
CA PHE A 554 -9.67 10.10 -12.41
C PHE A 554 -8.27 10.64 -12.14
N GLN A 555 -7.70 11.52 -12.98
CA GLN A 555 -6.41 12.17 -12.70
C GLN A 555 -6.48 13.08 -11.47
N VAL A 556 -7.56 13.85 -11.27
CA VAL A 556 -7.73 14.73 -10.10
C VAL A 556 -8.11 13.93 -8.86
N LEU A 557 -9.01 12.96 -8.96
CA LEU A 557 -9.34 12.03 -7.86
C LEU A 557 -8.14 11.19 -7.44
N ARG A 558 -7.21 10.92 -8.38
CA ARG A 558 -5.96 10.21 -8.13
C ARG A 558 -4.83 11.12 -7.69
N GLU A 559 -4.69 12.32 -8.24
CA GLU A 559 -3.79 13.34 -7.68
C GLU A 559 -4.19 13.62 -6.24
N GLU A 560 -5.49 13.62 -5.92
CA GLU A 560 -5.96 13.68 -4.55
C GLU A 560 -5.79 12.35 -3.82
N SER A 561 -6.00 11.16 -4.40
CA SER A 561 -5.67 9.90 -3.68
C SER A 561 -4.17 9.75 -3.39
N GLU A 562 -3.30 10.31 -4.23
CA GLU A 562 -1.84 10.42 -4.05
C GLU A 562 -1.46 11.62 -3.14
N ARG A 563 -2.28 12.69 -3.08
CA ARG A 563 -2.06 13.87 -2.21
C ARG A 563 -2.71 13.79 -0.83
N VAL A 564 -3.70 12.94 -0.60
CA VAL A 564 -4.62 13.09 0.54
C VAL A 564 -4.06 12.51 1.84
N THR A 565 -3.12 11.55 1.87
CA THR A 565 -2.66 11.10 3.21
C THR A 565 -1.26 10.50 3.33
N GLU A 566 -0.64 9.94 2.29
CA GLU A 566 0.56 9.10 2.50
C GLU A 566 1.89 9.74 2.08
N LEU A 567 1.95 10.53 1.00
CA LEU A 567 3.22 11.12 0.53
C LEU A 567 3.55 12.50 1.13
N LYS A 568 2.56 13.24 1.63
CA LYS A 568 2.81 14.55 2.29
C LYS A 568 3.26 14.39 3.74
N THR A 569 2.73 13.38 4.43
CA THR A 569 3.04 13.07 5.83
C THR A 569 4.43 12.45 5.96
N ALA A 570 4.85 11.64 4.96
CA ALA A 570 6.20 11.06 4.91
C ALA A 570 7.29 12.00 4.33
N SER A 571 6.96 13.21 3.83
CA SER A 571 7.95 14.04 3.09
C SER A 571 7.82 15.56 3.27
N GLY A 572 7.28 16.06 4.38
CA GLY A 572 7.44 17.47 4.78
C GLY A 572 6.93 18.51 3.76
N GLY A 573 5.94 18.15 2.93
CA GLY A 573 5.19 19.11 2.11
C GLY A 573 5.78 19.52 0.76
N ARG A 574 6.92 18.99 0.29
CA ARG A 574 7.37 19.18 -1.11
C ARG A 574 8.28 18.05 -1.61
N LEU A 575 7.83 17.34 -2.65
CA LEU A 575 8.66 16.40 -3.41
C LEU A 575 9.20 17.11 -4.66
N PRO A 576 10.51 17.12 -4.90
CA PRO A 576 11.10 17.54 -6.17
C PRO A 576 10.54 16.72 -7.34
N ALA A 577 10.41 17.35 -8.51
CA ALA A 577 10.06 16.62 -9.73
C ALA A 577 11.15 15.58 -10.03
N GLY A 578 10.80 14.29 -10.06
CA GLY A 578 11.72 13.18 -10.31
C GLY A 578 11.84 12.17 -9.16
N THR A 579 11.36 12.47 -7.95
CA THR A 579 11.46 11.56 -6.79
C THR A 579 10.65 10.27 -6.96
N LEU A 580 9.53 10.30 -7.70
CA LEU A 580 8.77 9.09 -8.07
C LEU A 580 9.54 8.15 -9.00
N MET A 581 10.52 8.67 -9.75
CA MET A 581 11.38 7.88 -10.64
C MET A 581 12.51 7.17 -9.87
N LEU A 582 12.82 7.62 -8.65
CA LEU A 582 13.88 7.09 -7.77
C LEU A 582 13.34 6.14 -6.68
N GLY A 583 12.03 5.95 -6.59
CA GLY A 583 11.39 5.06 -5.61
C GLY A 583 11.78 5.37 -4.15
N ALA A 584 11.82 4.34 -3.31
CA ALA A 584 12.19 4.44 -1.89
C ALA A 584 13.63 4.98 -1.67
N GLU A 585 14.53 4.84 -2.66
CA GLU A 585 15.91 5.37 -2.55
C GLU A 585 15.96 6.89 -2.59
N GLY A 586 15.07 7.55 -3.34
CA GLY A 586 15.01 9.02 -3.40
C GLY A 586 14.60 9.67 -2.06
N ILE A 587 13.84 8.96 -1.23
CA ILE A 587 13.45 9.40 0.12
C ILE A 587 14.58 9.13 1.11
N LYS A 588 15.25 7.98 1.01
CA LYS A 588 16.43 7.64 1.84
C LYS A 588 17.58 8.63 1.66
N GLN A 589 17.75 9.21 0.47
CA GLN A 589 18.77 10.23 0.22
C GLN A 589 18.47 11.61 0.86
N ALA A 590 17.20 11.88 1.19
CA ALA A 590 16.76 13.16 1.77
C ALA A 590 16.81 13.17 3.31
N ILE A 591 16.71 12.01 3.96
CA ILE A 591 16.74 11.85 5.41
C ILE A 591 18.05 11.16 5.80
N ASN A 592 19.04 11.95 6.21
CA ASN A 592 20.40 11.46 6.48
C ASN A 592 20.72 11.29 7.98
N SER A 593 19.79 11.64 8.87
CA SER A 593 20.02 11.57 10.31
C SER A 593 18.78 11.18 11.11
N PHE A 594 19.00 10.60 12.30
CA PHE A 594 17.97 10.29 13.28
C PHE A 594 17.08 11.49 13.60
N GLU A 595 17.67 12.67 13.78
CA GLU A 595 16.92 13.90 14.11
C GLU A 595 16.05 14.39 12.95
N ASP A 596 16.46 14.16 11.71
CA ASP A 596 15.63 14.51 10.55
C ASP A 596 14.43 13.57 10.42
N ALA A 597 14.65 12.26 10.63
CA ALA A 597 13.57 11.27 10.67
C ALA A 597 12.56 11.61 11.79
N ARG A 598 13.06 11.89 12.99
CA ARG A 598 12.24 12.28 14.15
C ARG A 598 11.39 13.52 13.90
N LYS A 599 11.92 14.53 13.20
CA LYS A 599 11.17 15.76 12.87
C LYS A 599 10.05 15.50 11.87
N VAL A 600 10.29 14.67 10.87
CA VAL A 600 9.26 14.30 9.88
C VAL A 600 8.13 13.50 10.56
N ASP A 601 8.50 12.68 11.53
CA ASP A 601 7.60 11.76 12.20
C ASP A 601 6.83 12.36 13.40
N LEU A 602 7.22 13.56 13.86
CA LEU A 602 6.66 14.23 15.04
C LEU A 602 5.13 14.34 15.04
N GLN A 603 4.49 14.40 13.87
CA GLN A 603 3.02 14.42 13.77
C GLN A 603 2.38 13.08 14.12
N ASN A 604 3.04 11.97 13.79
CA ASN A 604 2.56 10.62 14.09
C ASN A 604 2.81 10.24 15.57
N GLU A 605 3.69 10.97 16.25
CA GLU A 605 3.93 10.83 17.69
C GLU A 605 2.84 11.48 18.55
N ARG A 606 1.91 12.24 17.94
CA ARG A 606 0.75 12.87 18.61
C ARG A 606 -0.40 11.89 18.77
N LEU A 607 -1.22 12.13 19.79
CA LEU A 607 -2.55 11.54 19.86
C LEU A 607 -3.34 11.94 18.59
N PRO A 608 -3.86 10.96 17.82
CA PRO A 608 -4.61 11.28 16.61
C PRO A 608 -5.87 12.10 16.93
N PRO A 609 -6.35 12.93 15.98
CA PRO A 609 -7.63 13.61 16.12
C PRO A 609 -8.78 12.59 16.24
N SER A 610 -9.88 12.99 16.86
CA SER A 610 -11.06 12.12 17.00
C SER A 610 -11.65 11.75 15.63
N GLN A 611 -12.32 10.59 15.53
CA GLN A 611 -12.99 10.18 14.28
C GLN A 611 -13.97 11.23 13.75
N GLU A 612 -14.65 11.96 14.64
CA GLU A 612 -15.56 13.05 14.24
C GLU A 612 -14.80 14.21 13.56
N GLU A 613 -13.66 14.60 14.12
CA GLU A 613 -12.80 15.63 13.53
C GLU A 613 -12.20 15.20 12.21
N VAL A 614 -11.77 13.94 12.09
CA VAL A 614 -11.28 13.36 10.83
C VAL A 614 -12.37 13.39 9.76
N ARG A 615 -13.58 12.92 10.08
CA ARG A 615 -14.73 12.93 9.14
C ARG A 615 -15.07 14.34 8.68
N ARG A 616 -15.17 15.29 9.62
CA ARG A 616 -15.44 16.70 9.31
C ARG A 616 -14.38 17.30 8.39
N THR A 617 -13.11 17.00 8.65
CA THR A 617 -11.98 17.51 7.85
C THR A 617 -11.94 16.87 6.46
N SER A 618 -12.19 15.57 6.37
CA SER A 618 -12.25 14.82 5.12
C SER A 618 -13.42 15.29 4.23
N ASP A 619 -14.60 15.51 4.81
CA ASP A 619 -15.76 16.01 4.06
C ASP A 619 -15.49 17.42 3.52
N ALA A 620 -14.91 18.30 4.35
CA ALA A 620 -14.53 19.65 3.92
C ALA A 620 -13.47 19.63 2.79
N ALA A 621 -12.46 18.75 2.89
CA ALA A 621 -11.44 18.58 1.86
C ALA A 621 -12.03 18.06 0.55
N ARG A 622 -12.91 17.05 0.61
CA ARG A 622 -13.61 16.50 -0.56
C ARG A 622 -14.43 17.57 -1.27
N ASP A 623 -15.18 18.39 -0.52
CA ASP A 623 -16.02 19.44 -1.10
C ASP A 623 -15.20 20.53 -1.79
N GLU A 624 -14.01 20.84 -1.28
CA GLU A 624 -13.09 21.79 -1.91
C GLU A 624 -12.42 21.19 -3.15
N ALA A 625 -12.01 19.92 -3.11
CA ALA A 625 -11.44 19.21 -4.25
C ALA A 625 -12.43 19.14 -5.43
N ILE A 626 -13.70 18.83 -5.17
CA ILE A 626 -14.76 18.82 -6.20
C ILE A 626 -14.94 20.22 -6.80
N ARG A 627 -14.96 21.27 -5.99
CA ARG A 627 -15.06 22.66 -6.45
C ARG A 627 -13.88 23.05 -7.34
N ARG A 628 -12.66 22.66 -6.95
CA ARG A 628 -11.43 22.92 -7.71
C ARG A 628 -11.43 22.18 -9.05
N ALA A 629 -11.73 20.89 -9.05
CA ALA A 629 -11.79 20.06 -10.25
C ALA A 629 -12.78 20.63 -11.29
N THR A 630 -13.92 21.12 -10.81
CA THR A 630 -14.95 21.76 -11.66
C THR A 630 -14.41 23.03 -12.33
N ARG A 631 -13.72 23.89 -11.58
CA ARG A 631 -13.13 25.13 -12.13
C ARG A 631 -11.99 24.86 -13.12
N GLU A 632 -11.14 23.88 -12.83
CA GLU A 632 -10.04 23.51 -13.73
C GLU A 632 -10.55 22.87 -15.03
N ALA A 633 -11.60 22.05 -14.96
CA ALA A 633 -12.26 21.50 -16.14
C ALA A 633 -12.92 22.59 -17.01
N GLU A 634 -13.48 23.63 -16.38
CA GLU A 634 -14.05 24.79 -17.08
C GLU A 634 -12.98 25.68 -17.72
N GLY A 635 -11.79 25.80 -17.12
CA GLY A 635 -10.71 26.68 -17.57
C GLY A 635 -9.74 26.09 -18.60
N ASP A 636 -9.82 24.81 -18.94
CA ASP A 636 -8.82 24.16 -19.80
C ASP A 636 -9.00 24.49 -21.29
N GLU A 637 -8.15 25.39 -21.77
CA GLU A 637 -8.13 25.80 -23.17
C GLU A 637 -7.80 24.65 -24.14
N ASN A 638 -7.01 23.65 -23.78
CA ASN A 638 -6.66 22.52 -24.66
C ASN A 638 -7.83 21.55 -24.83
N LEU A 639 -8.55 21.22 -23.76
CA LEU A 639 -9.78 20.41 -23.85
C LEU A 639 -10.86 21.16 -24.61
N GLN A 640 -11.01 22.46 -24.35
CA GLN A 640 -11.90 23.32 -25.11
C GLN A 640 -11.44 23.50 -26.55
N ARG A 641 -10.14 23.46 -26.86
CA ARG A 641 -9.56 23.58 -28.21
C ARG A 641 -9.68 22.27 -28.99
N VAL A 642 -9.56 21.11 -28.35
CA VAL A 642 -9.87 19.81 -28.95
C VAL A 642 -11.38 19.70 -29.20
N ALA A 643 -12.21 20.08 -28.22
CA ALA A 643 -13.68 20.16 -28.40
C ALA A 643 -14.07 21.16 -29.51
N ARG A 644 -13.39 22.31 -29.60
CA ARG A 644 -13.57 23.31 -30.66
C ARG A 644 -13.06 22.82 -32.02
N ARG A 645 -11.89 22.18 -32.11
CA ARG A 645 -11.35 21.59 -33.36
C ARG A 645 -12.30 20.54 -33.93
N ILE A 646 -12.93 19.75 -33.07
CA ILE A 646 -13.95 18.76 -33.46
C ILE A 646 -15.29 19.43 -33.83
N SER A 647 -15.64 20.59 -33.25
CA SER A 647 -16.87 21.33 -33.59
C SER A 647 -16.75 22.25 -34.81
N VAL A 648 -15.55 22.68 -35.20
CA VAL A 648 -15.35 23.62 -36.32
C VAL A 648 -15.52 22.96 -37.69
N SER A 649 -15.50 21.61 -37.78
CA SER A 649 -15.75 20.93 -39.06
C SER A 649 -17.22 20.90 -39.50
N SER A 650 -18.15 21.54 -38.77
CA SER A 650 -19.58 21.64 -39.16
C SER A 650 -20.01 23.06 -39.56
N GLY A 651 -19.09 24.02 -39.69
CA GLY A 651 -19.42 25.45 -39.73
C GLY A 651 -18.88 26.27 -40.90
N SER A 652 -18.50 25.66 -42.03
CA SER A 652 -18.00 26.42 -43.19
C SER A 652 -18.63 25.95 -44.51
N ARG A 653 -19.89 26.33 -44.73
CA ARG A 653 -20.46 26.50 -46.07
C ARG A 653 -21.54 27.57 -45.99
N GLY A 654 -21.18 28.81 -46.31
CA GLY A 654 -22.14 29.91 -46.40
C GLY A 654 -21.51 31.29 -46.27
N LYS A 655 -20.68 31.67 -47.26
CA LYS A 655 -20.48 33.06 -47.71
C LYS A 655 -19.62 33.08 -48.97
N ARG A 656 -20.27 32.97 -50.12
CA ARG A 656 -20.00 33.75 -51.33
C ARG A 656 -21.32 33.92 -52.06
#